data_AF-A0AAV6NS33-F1
#
_entry.id   AF-A0AAV6NS33-F1
#
_cell.length_a   1.000
_cell.length_b   1.000
_cell.length_c   1.000
_cell.angle_alpha   90.00
_cell.angle_beta   90.00
_cell.angle_gamma   90.00
#
_symmetry.space_group_name_H-M   'P 1'
#
loop_
_entity.id
_entity.type
_entity.pdbx_description
1 polymer ?
#
loop_
_entity_poly.entity_id
_entity_poly.type
_entity_poly.pdbx_seq_one_letter_code
_entity_poly.pdbx_strand_id
1 'polypeptide(L)'
;MDSLPSGYRPNVGVCLINSDSQVFVASRLNVPGAWQMPQGGIEDGEDLKLAAVRELKKETGVVSAEIVAEVPKWLTYDFPSAVKTKVNRLWGGQWHGQAQKWFLMRMTKDDSEINLDNDEADVEFAEWKWASPEEVIEQAVDYKRPTYEEVMKTFAAYLDGNKISTKCLSRGIINHTHASVDPHKNMVEKEFFTEYGEATQYEIQELIGRGSYGVVASAIDTHSGEKVAIKKINNVFEHVSDATRILREIKLLRFLRHPDIVDIKHILLPPCRREFKDLYIVFELMECDLHHVLKTNDDLTPQHHQFFLYQLLRALKYIHSAHVFHRDLKPKNILANADCKLKICDFGLARASFSDAPSAIFWTDYVATRWYRAPELCGSFLSKYTPAVDIWSIGCIFAEMLASKPLFPGKSVAHELDLITDLLGTPSAECIAKIRNEKSKRYLSGMRKKHPIPLSRKFPNADPLALRLLERLLAFDPDDRPSAEEALADPYFHGLANLEDEPSRQPISKLEFEFERGKLTQDDVRELIYREILEYHPQMLQGYLQGSGSHFLYPSGIDRFKRQFDNLEERSGKVERGTGSPLLRKHASLPRERIYTPRDEDDDEKCISEWRTAVLRSPPGPACSLTAQNGSVHVDCNSYNLLRNASISCSKWVD
;
A
#
# COMPACT_ATOMS: atom_id res chain seq x y z
N MET A 1 42.21 -11.36 -12.00
CA MET A 1 40.84 -11.89 -11.85
C MET A 1 40.97 -13.29 -11.30
N ASP A 2 40.11 -13.69 -10.38
CA ASP A 2 40.13 -15.04 -9.81
C ASP A 2 39.72 -16.07 -10.86
N SER A 3 40.40 -17.21 -10.90
CA SER A 3 40.03 -18.33 -11.76
C SER A 3 38.71 -18.95 -11.32
N LEU A 4 37.94 -19.46 -12.28
CA LEU A 4 36.69 -20.17 -12.03
C LEU A 4 36.94 -21.38 -11.08
N PRO A 5 36.22 -21.50 -9.95
CA PRO A 5 36.36 -22.63 -9.04
C PRO A 5 36.08 -23.98 -9.72
N SER A 6 37.02 -24.92 -9.62
CA SER A 6 36.93 -26.21 -10.32
C SER A 6 35.72 -27.04 -9.90
N GLY A 7 34.99 -27.60 -10.88
CA GLY A 7 33.80 -28.43 -10.67
C GLY A 7 32.52 -27.67 -10.28
N TYR A 8 32.53 -26.34 -10.35
CA TYR A 8 31.34 -25.49 -10.27
C TYR A 8 30.94 -24.98 -11.65
N ARG A 9 29.64 -24.99 -11.97
CA ARG A 9 29.14 -24.48 -13.26
C ARG A 9 29.28 -22.94 -13.29
N PRO A 10 29.81 -22.34 -14.37
CA PRO A 10 29.88 -20.88 -14.50
C PRO A 10 28.49 -20.28 -14.73
N ASN A 11 28.16 -19.29 -13.91
CA ASN A 11 26.91 -18.54 -13.93
C ASN A 11 27.17 -17.05 -13.65
N VAL A 12 26.24 -16.20 -14.08
CA VAL A 12 26.13 -14.79 -13.67
C VAL A 12 24.90 -14.58 -12.80
N GLY A 13 24.91 -13.53 -11.98
CA GLY A 13 23.74 -13.06 -11.25
C GLY A 13 23.65 -11.54 -11.30
N VAL A 14 22.43 -11.01 -11.27
CA VAL A 14 22.16 -9.57 -11.34
C VAL A 14 21.38 -9.11 -10.12
N CYS A 15 21.99 -8.24 -9.33
CA CYS A 15 21.29 -7.44 -8.33
C CYS A 15 20.77 -6.17 -9.03
N LEU A 16 19.60 -6.24 -9.66
CA LEU A 16 18.94 -5.05 -10.22
C LEU A 16 18.35 -4.22 -9.09
N ILE A 17 18.59 -2.90 -9.10
CA ILE A 17 18.02 -1.94 -8.18
C ILE A 17 17.26 -0.81 -8.89
N ASN A 18 16.20 -0.33 -8.25
CA ASN A 18 15.44 0.85 -8.68
C ASN A 18 16.09 2.17 -8.20
N SER A 19 15.38 3.28 -8.41
CA SER A 19 15.72 4.61 -7.88
C SER A 19 15.92 4.62 -6.36
N ASP A 20 15.10 3.86 -5.66
CA ASP A 20 15.02 3.80 -4.20
C ASP A 20 15.95 2.74 -3.58
N SER A 21 16.87 2.19 -4.40
CA SER A 21 17.85 1.16 -4.04
C SER A 21 17.24 -0.13 -3.46
N GLN A 22 15.95 -0.39 -3.72
CA GLN A 22 15.34 -1.69 -3.48
C GLN A 22 15.79 -2.68 -4.55
N VAL A 23 15.87 -3.96 -4.21
CA VAL A 23 16.38 -5.02 -5.09
C VAL A 23 15.22 -5.78 -5.74
N PHE A 24 15.35 -6.04 -7.04
CA PHE A 24 14.39 -6.85 -7.80
C PHE A 24 14.47 -8.32 -7.39
N VAL A 25 13.33 -8.94 -7.08
CA VAL A 25 13.21 -10.39 -6.93
C VAL A 25 11.96 -10.94 -7.59
N ALA A 26 12.09 -12.14 -8.16
CA ALA A 26 11.00 -12.86 -8.81
C ALA A 26 10.78 -14.24 -8.17
N SER A 27 9.52 -14.66 -8.12
CA SER A 27 9.07 -15.90 -7.48
C SER A 27 9.06 -17.06 -8.48
N ARG A 28 9.67 -18.20 -8.12
CA ARG A 28 9.87 -19.31 -9.07
C ARG A 28 8.62 -20.18 -9.20
N LEU A 29 8.10 -20.34 -10.41
CA LEU A 29 6.92 -21.18 -10.71
C LEU A 29 7.06 -22.62 -10.19
N ASN A 30 8.27 -23.17 -10.24
CA ASN A 30 8.56 -24.54 -9.84
C ASN A 30 8.91 -24.72 -8.34
N VAL A 31 9.00 -23.64 -7.55
CA VAL A 31 9.31 -23.70 -6.11
C VAL A 31 8.47 -22.67 -5.34
N PRO A 32 7.23 -23.01 -4.93
CA PRO A 32 6.31 -22.06 -4.29
C PRO A 32 6.90 -21.41 -3.04
N GLY A 33 6.87 -20.08 -2.99
CA GLY A 33 7.39 -19.27 -1.89
C GLY A 33 8.90 -18.98 -1.93
N ALA A 34 9.64 -19.51 -2.91
CA ALA A 34 11.04 -19.17 -3.12
C ALA A 34 11.18 -17.97 -4.08
N TRP A 35 11.90 -16.94 -3.62
CA TRP A 35 12.25 -15.76 -4.41
C TRP A 35 13.72 -15.80 -4.83
N GLN A 36 14.04 -15.26 -6.00
CA GLN A 36 15.43 -15.08 -6.44
C GLN A 36 15.63 -13.79 -7.22
N MET A 37 16.83 -13.23 -7.13
CA MET A 37 17.36 -12.25 -8.09
C MET A 37 17.68 -12.95 -9.43
N PRO A 38 17.70 -12.25 -10.57
CA PRO A 38 17.95 -12.86 -11.88
C PRO A 38 19.33 -13.53 -11.98
N GLN A 39 19.43 -14.74 -12.54
CA GLN A 39 20.70 -15.48 -12.64
C GLN A 39 20.72 -16.65 -13.65
N GLY A 40 21.57 -16.53 -14.67
CA GLY A 40 21.71 -17.54 -15.72
C GLY A 40 23.14 -17.97 -16.02
N GLY A 41 23.31 -18.73 -17.09
CA GLY A 41 24.58 -19.39 -17.44
C GLY A 41 25.50 -18.48 -18.27
N ILE A 42 26.80 -18.70 -18.14
CA ILE A 42 27.79 -18.08 -19.03
C ILE A 42 28.05 -19.05 -20.19
N GLU A 43 28.07 -18.53 -21.42
CA GLU A 43 28.41 -19.30 -22.63
C GLU A 43 29.94 -19.33 -22.89
N ASP A 44 30.41 -20.30 -23.66
CA ASP A 44 31.86 -20.53 -23.86
C ASP A 44 32.53 -19.34 -24.59
N GLY A 45 33.34 -18.59 -23.84
CA GLY A 45 34.04 -17.38 -24.33
C GLY A 45 33.23 -16.08 -24.21
N GLU A 46 32.06 -16.11 -23.59
CA GLU A 46 31.22 -14.93 -23.37
C GLU A 46 31.81 -13.96 -22.33
N ASP A 47 31.67 -12.65 -22.56
CA ASP A 47 32.02 -11.63 -21.56
C ASP A 47 31.01 -11.62 -20.40
N LEU A 48 31.51 -11.52 -19.17
CA LEU A 48 30.71 -11.62 -17.95
C LEU A 48 29.66 -10.51 -17.80
N LYS A 49 29.88 -9.32 -18.39
CA LYS A 49 28.93 -8.21 -18.35
C LYS A 49 27.87 -8.36 -19.44
N LEU A 50 28.26 -8.83 -20.63
CA LEU A 50 27.31 -9.19 -21.68
C LEU A 50 26.38 -10.34 -21.23
N ALA A 51 26.94 -11.39 -20.61
CA ALA A 51 26.17 -12.48 -20.01
C ALA A 51 25.15 -11.96 -18.97
N ALA A 52 25.58 -11.05 -18.09
CA ALA A 52 24.70 -10.48 -17.07
C ALA A 52 23.56 -9.65 -17.67
N VAL A 53 23.82 -8.84 -18.71
CA VAL A 53 22.76 -8.07 -19.42
C VAL A 53 21.83 -9.01 -20.20
N ARG A 54 22.35 -10.07 -20.82
CA ARG A 54 21.56 -11.09 -21.53
C ARG A 54 20.59 -11.80 -20.59
N GLU A 55 21.06 -12.29 -19.45
CA GLU A 55 20.20 -13.00 -18.49
C GLU A 55 19.24 -12.04 -17.77
N LEU A 56 19.62 -10.78 -17.50
CA LEU A 56 18.67 -9.76 -17.01
C LEU A 56 17.51 -9.57 -17.99
N LYS A 57 17.81 -9.30 -19.26
CA LYS A 57 16.81 -9.07 -20.31
C LYS A 57 15.88 -10.27 -20.45
N LYS A 58 16.45 -11.47 -20.52
CA LYS A 58 15.69 -12.72 -20.65
C LYS A 58 14.79 -13.01 -19.45
N GLU A 59 15.29 -12.84 -18.23
CA GLU A 59 14.54 -13.15 -17.00
C GLU A 59 13.54 -12.06 -16.56
N THR A 60 13.64 -10.83 -17.10
CA THR A 60 12.84 -9.68 -16.61
C THR A 60 12.28 -8.74 -17.69
N GLY A 61 12.67 -8.88 -18.96
CA GLY A 61 12.36 -7.92 -20.04
C GLY A 61 13.22 -6.64 -20.04
N VAL A 62 13.87 -6.30 -18.93
CA VAL A 62 14.60 -5.03 -18.76
C VAL A 62 15.81 -4.93 -19.69
N VAL A 63 15.89 -3.82 -20.43
CA VAL A 63 17.02 -3.46 -21.31
C VAL A 63 17.68 -2.13 -20.94
N SER A 64 17.02 -1.30 -20.13
CA SER A 64 17.46 0.03 -19.71
C SER A 64 18.14 0.02 -18.33
N ALA A 65 19.16 -0.82 -18.16
CA ALA A 65 19.92 -0.89 -16.92
C ALA A 65 21.42 -0.59 -17.11
N GLU A 66 22.01 0.19 -16.18
CA GLU A 66 23.44 0.48 -16.12
C GLU A 66 24.17 -0.43 -15.11
N ILE A 67 25.41 -0.83 -15.38
CA ILE A 67 26.23 -1.60 -14.42
C ILE A 67 26.95 -0.63 -13.47
N VAL A 68 26.62 -0.71 -12.18
CA VAL A 68 27.16 0.15 -11.12
C VAL A 68 28.39 -0.48 -10.45
N ALA A 69 28.35 -1.79 -10.18
CA ALA A 69 29.42 -2.50 -9.49
C ALA A 69 29.45 -4.01 -9.85
N GLU A 70 30.52 -4.70 -9.45
CA GLU A 70 30.64 -6.17 -9.52
C GLU A 70 31.22 -6.72 -8.22
N VAL A 71 30.84 -7.95 -7.83
CA VAL A 71 31.51 -8.63 -6.70
C VAL A 71 32.95 -8.99 -7.11
N PRO A 72 33.97 -8.79 -6.25
CA PRO A 72 35.36 -8.90 -6.67
C PRO A 72 35.78 -10.33 -7.04
N LYS A 73 35.27 -11.31 -6.27
CA LYS A 73 35.58 -12.75 -6.34
C LYS A 73 34.40 -13.55 -6.88
N TRP A 74 34.64 -14.78 -7.34
CA TRP A 74 33.55 -15.75 -7.56
C TRP A 74 32.89 -16.13 -6.24
N LEU A 75 31.55 -16.20 -6.23
CA LEU A 75 30.78 -16.74 -5.10
C LEU A 75 30.24 -18.12 -5.46
N THR A 76 30.34 -19.09 -4.56
CA THR A 76 29.90 -20.48 -4.81
C THR A 76 28.78 -20.91 -3.88
N TYR A 77 27.94 -21.82 -4.36
CA TYR A 77 27.05 -22.63 -3.52
C TYR A 77 26.94 -24.04 -4.08
N ASP A 78 26.75 -25.04 -3.21
CA ASP A 78 26.58 -26.44 -3.59
C ASP A 78 25.10 -26.79 -3.89
N PHE A 79 24.88 -27.70 -4.83
CA PHE A 79 23.56 -28.29 -5.06
C PHE A 79 23.23 -29.33 -3.99
N PRO A 80 22.05 -29.25 -3.32
CA PRO A 80 21.55 -30.34 -2.48
C PRO A 80 21.51 -31.67 -3.26
N SER A 81 21.76 -32.80 -2.61
CA SER A 81 21.97 -34.10 -3.28
C SER A 81 20.88 -34.48 -4.28
N ALA A 82 19.60 -34.21 -3.97
CA ALA A 82 18.47 -34.44 -4.86
C ALA A 82 18.48 -33.55 -6.12
N VAL A 83 18.94 -32.30 -6.00
CA VAL A 83 19.12 -31.36 -7.11
C VAL A 83 20.32 -31.78 -7.96
N LYS A 84 21.46 -32.10 -7.32
CA LYS A 84 22.73 -32.49 -7.98
C LYS A 84 22.53 -33.67 -8.95
N THR A 85 21.79 -34.71 -8.55
CA THR A 85 21.49 -35.86 -9.41
C THR A 85 20.59 -35.53 -10.60
N LYS A 86 19.64 -34.59 -10.45
CA LYS A 86 18.77 -34.12 -11.54
C LYS A 86 19.54 -33.22 -12.51
N VAL A 87 20.30 -32.27 -11.99
CA VAL A 87 21.12 -31.30 -12.73
C VAL A 87 22.17 -31.99 -13.60
N ASN A 88 22.97 -32.89 -13.03
CA ASN A 88 24.05 -33.55 -13.77
C ASN A 88 23.56 -34.52 -14.86
N ARG A 89 22.28 -34.94 -14.81
CA ARG A 89 21.61 -35.67 -15.89
C ARG A 89 21.09 -34.75 -17.01
N LEU A 90 20.69 -33.51 -16.69
CA LEU A 90 20.11 -32.55 -17.63
C LEU A 90 21.15 -31.70 -18.37
N TRP A 91 22.22 -31.28 -17.69
CA TRP A 91 23.18 -30.29 -18.21
C TRP A 91 24.54 -30.87 -18.60
N GLY A 92 24.73 -32.20 -18.48
CA GLY A 92 25.97 -32.89 -18.87
C GLY A 92 27.19 -32.49 -18.03
N GLY A 93 27.44 -33.19 -16.93
CA GLY A 93 28.68 -32.99 -16.15
C GLY A 93 28.68 -33.67 -14.79
N GLN A 94 29.70 -33.38 -13.98
CA GLN A 94 29.80 -33.80 -12.57
C GLN A 94 29.80 -32.61 -11.61
N TRP A 95 29.05 -31.56 -11.95
CA TRP A 95 29.01 -30.30 -11.20
C TRP A 95 28.60 -30.52 -9.74
N HIS A 96 29.29 -29.86 -8.81
CA HIS A 96 28.91 -29.85 -7.39
C HIS A 96 27.87 -28.78 -7.09
N GLY A 97 27.96 -27.65 -7.78
CA GLY A 97 27.25 -26.42 -7.50
C GLY A 97 27.39 -25.41 -8.65
N GLN A 98 27.06 -24.14 -8.37
CA GLN A 98 27.35 -23.01 -9.27
C GLN A 98 28.45 -22.12 -8.70
N ALA A 99 29.24 -21.52 -9.59
CA ALA A 99 30.11 -20.39 -9.32
C ALA A 99 29.53 -19.18 -10.04
N GLN A 100 29.19 -18.14 -9.28
CA GLN A 100 28.45 -16.98 -9.74
C GLN A 100 29.30 -15.71 -9.64
N LYS A 101 29.36 -14.97 -10.76
CA LYS A 101 29.84 -13.58 -10.79
C LYS A 101 28.62 -12.66 -10.74
N TRP A 102 28.50 -11.87 -9.68
CA TRP A 102 27.38 -10.97 -9.44
C TRP A 102 27.67 -9.52 -9.84
N PHE A 103 26.70 -8.88 -10.48
CA PHE A 103 26.74 -7.48 -10.88
C PHE A 103 25.61 -6.69 -10.20
N LEU A 104 25.90 -5.49 -9.74
CA LEU A 104 24.90 -4.51 -9.32
C LEU A 104 24.52 -3.69 -10.55
N MET A 105 23.24 -3.68 -10.90
CA MET A 105 22.70 -2.90 -12.01
C MET A 105 21.63 -1.94 -11.52
N ARG A 106 21.58 -0.71 -12.04
CA ARG A 106 20.53 0.26 -11.72
C ARG A 106 19.61 0.43 -12.94
N MET A 107 18.30 0.38 -12.72
CA MET A 107 17.31 0.65 -13.76
C MET A 107 17.25 2.16 -14.06
N THR A 108 17.18 2.52 -15.34
CA THR A 108 17.23 3.92 -15.82
C THR A 108 15.90 4.43 -16.39
N LYS A 109 14.88 3.57 -16.40
CA LYS A 109 13.46 3.89 -16.64
C LYS A 109 12.60 3.42 -15.45
N ASP A 110 11.30 3.63 -15.58
CA ASP A 110 10.25 3.10 -14.69
C ASP A 110 9.94 1.61 -14.93
N ASP A 111 9.17 1.04 -13.99
CA ASP A 111 8.82 -0.38 -13.90
C ASP A 111 8.03 -0.94 -15.11
N SER A 112 7.51 -0.11 -16.02
CA SER A 112 6.76 -0.59 -17.19
C SER A 112 7.58 -1.37 -18.22
N GLU A 113 8.92 -1.36 -18.12
CA GLU A 113 9.79 -2.22 -18.94
C GLU A 113 9.90 -3.67 -18.41
N ILE A 114 9.41 -3.94 -17.19
CA ILE A 114 9.50 -5.27 -16.58
C ILE A 114 8.41 -6.19 -17.14
N ASN A 115 8.81 -7.16 -17.95
CA ASN A 115 7.94 -8.22 -18.46
C ASN A 115 8.56 -9.62 -18.25
N LEU A 116 7.87 -10.45 -17.46
CA LEU A 116 8.23 -11.86 -17.21
C LEU A 116 7.74 -12.83 -18.30
N ASP A 117 6.80 -12.39 -19.15
CA ASP A 117 6.15 -13.18 -20.21
C ASP A 117 6.52 -12.54 -21.57
N ASN A 118 7.80 -12.64 -21.92
CA ASN A 118 8.48 -11.82 -22.93
C ASN A 118 8.90 -12.57 -24.21
N ASP A 119 8.42 -13.82 -24.38
CA ASP A 119 8.78 -14.77 -25.46
C ASP A 119 10.29 -15.17 -25.55
N GLU A 120 11.20 -14.63 -24.72
CA GLU A 120 12.64 -14.92 -24.80
C GLU A 120 13.10 -16.14 -23.95
N ALA A 121 12.20 -16.72 -23.16
CA ALA A 121 12.46 -17.91 -22.35
C ALA A 121 11.18 -18.71 -22.05
N ASP A 122 11.35 -20.00 -21.69
CA ASP A 122 10.35 -20.71 -20.88
C ASP A 122 10.12 -19.91 -19.59
N VAL A 123 8.88 -19.55 -19.29
CA VAL A 123 8.52 -18.73 -18.12
C VAL A 123 8.98 -19.41 -16.82
N GLU A 124 10.04 -18.91 -16.19
CA GLU A 124 10.52 -19.42 -14.89
C GLU A 124 9.81 -18.76 -13.69
N PHE A 125 9.28 -17.54 -13.87
CA PHE A 125 8.76 -16.70 -12.80
C PHE A 125 7.25 -16.46 -12.90
N ALA A 126 6.56 -16.46 -11.74
CA ALA A 126 5.12 -16.21 -11.68
C ALA A 126 4.80 -14.73 -11.44
N GLU A 127 5.56 -14.09 -10.55
CA GLU A 127 5.31 -12.76 -9.99
C GLU A 127 6.66 -12.14 -9.58
N TRP A 128 6.82 -10.83 -9.72
CA TRP A 128 8.00 -10.08 -9.28
C TRP A 128 7.64 -9.01 -8.25
N LYS A 129 8.64 -8.49 -7.54
CA LYS A 129 8.54 -7.28 -6.70
C LYS A 129 9.91 -6.63 -6.46
N TRP A 130 9.88 -5.38 -6.02
CA TRP A 130 10.98 -4.77 -5.27
C TRP A 130 10.98 -5.25 -3.81
N ALA A 131 12.16 -5.49 -3.24
CA ALA A 131 12.35 -5.95 -1.87
C ALA A 131 13.52 -5.22 -1.19
N SER A 132 13.48 -5.12 0.14
CA SER A 132 14.65 -4.69 0.93
C SER A 132 15.77 -5.74 0.91
N PRO A 133 17.06 -5.36 1.07
CA PRO A 133 18.18 -6.31 1.12
C PRO A 133 17.97 -7.44 2.15
N GLU A 134 17.35 -7.12 3.29
CA GLU A 134 16.98 -8.06 4.35
C GLU A 134 15.92 -9.07 3.86
N GLU A 135 14.85 -8.59 3.21
CA GLU A 135 13.82 -9.45 2.64
C GLU A 135 14.36 -10.39 1.56
N VAL A 136 15.33 -9.95 0.74
CA VAL A 136 15.98 -10.80 -0.27
C VAL A 136 16.73 -11.96 0.40
N ILE A 137 17.35 -11.74 1.56
CA ILE A 137 18.04 -12.77 2.34
C ILE A 137 17.04 -13.71 3.02
N GLU A 138 15.98 -13.18 3.64
CA GLU A 138 14.93 -13.98 4.29
C GLU A 138 14.20 -14.91 3.29
N GLN A 139 13.92 -14.40 2.10
CA GLN A 139 13.09 -15.08 1.08
C GLN A 139 13.91 -15.91 0.08
N ALA A 140 15.24 -15.85 0.19
CA ALA A 140 16.16 -16.73 -0.55
C ALA A 140 15.95 -18.21 -0.18
N VAL A 141 16.12 -19.08 -1.18
CA VAL A 141 16.24 -20.53 -0.97
C VAL A 141 17.43 -20.82 -0.06
N ASP A 142 17.26 -21.68 0.95
CA ASP A 142 18.23 -21.85 2.05
C ASP A 142 19.68 -22.11 1.59
N TYR A 143 19.88 -22.91 0.53
CA TYR A 143 21.23 -23.20 0.00
C TYR A 143 21.84 -22.07 -0.85
N LYS A 144 21.05 -21.08 -1.29
CA LYS A 144 21.52 -19.84 -1.96
C LYS A 144 21.74 -18.69 -0.97
N ARG A 145 21.12 -18.73 0.22
CA ARG A 145 21.13 -17.60 1.17
C ARG A 145 22.54 -17.07 1.50
N PRO A 146 23.58 -17.88 1.76
CA PRO A 146 24.93 -17.37 2.03
C PRO A 146 25.56 -16.61 0.86
N THR A 147 25.20 -16.95 -0.38
CA THR A 147 25.59 -16.19 -1.57
C THR A 147 24.93 -14.82 -1.57
N TYR A 148 23.64 -14.73 -1.25
CA TYR A 148 22.90 -13.47 -1.22
C TYR A 148 23.34 -12.57 -0.06
N GLU A 149 23.65 -13.14 1.10
CA GLU A 149 24.24 -12.41 2.23
C GLU A 149 25.56 -11.72 1.83
N GLU A 150 26.48 -12.43 1.14
CA GLU A 150 27.74 -11.84 0.67
C GLU A 150 27.53 -10.84 -0.50
N VAL A 151 26.54 -11.04 -1.37
CA VAL A 151 26.14 -10.06 -2.41
C VAL A 151 25.65 -8.76 -1.78
N MET A 152 24.67 -8.83 -0.88
CA MET A 152 24.11 -7.65 -0.21
C MET A 152 25.18 -6.92 0.62
N LYS A 153 26.01 -7.68 1.35
CA LYS A 153 27.14 -7.13 2.10
C LYS A 153 28.21 -6.49 1.20
N THR A 154 28.45 -7.00 -0.01
CA THR A 154 29.38 -6.40 -0.98
C THR A 154 28.81 -5.11 -1.58
N PHE A 155 27.50 -5.08 -1.85
CA PHE A 155 26.83 -3.92 -2.44
C PHE A 155 26.24 -2.94 -1.42
N ALA A 156 26.37 -3.19 -0.10
CA ALA A 156 25.77 -2.38 0.97
C ALA A 156 26.04 -0.88 0.83
N ALA A 157 27.25 -0.46 0.44
CA ALA A 157 27.61 0.95 0.24
C ALA A 157 26.83 1.65 -0.90
N TYR A 158 26.16 0.89 -1.78
CA TYR A 158 25.29 1.39 -2.86
C TYR A 158 23.80 1.23 -2.53
N LEU A 159 23.47 0.49 -1.46
CA LEU A 159 22.11 0.18 -0.98
C LEU A 159 21.73 1.08 0.22
N ASP A 160 22.67 1.34 1.13
CA ASP A 160 22.57 2.28 2.26
C ASP A 160 22.65 3.75 1.82
N GLY A 161 21.79 4.16 0.89
CA GLY A 161 21.77 5.48 0.25
C GLY A 161 21.51 6.69 1.16
N ASN A 162 21.51 6.53 2.50
CA ASN A 162 21.36 7.62 3.47
C ASN A 162 21.92 7.31 4.89
N LYS A 163 23.06 6.62 5.00
CA LYS A 163 23.72 6.35 6.31
C LYS A 163 25.16 6.86 6.41
N ILE A 164 25.34 8.19 6.48
CA ILE A 164 26.60 8.81 6.93
C ILE A 164 26.30 9.77 8.09
N SER A 165 27.11 9.67 9.15
CA SER A 165 27.13 10.57 10.32
C SER A 165 26.06 10.44 11.43
N THR A 166 25.81 9.22 11.92
CA THR A 166 25.27 8.99 13.28
C THR A 166 26.36 8.58 14.28
N LYS A 167 27.33 9.48 14.52
CA LYS A 167 28.32 9.38 15.61
C LYS A 167 28.59 10.72 16.28
N CYS A 168 27.83 11.04 17.32
CA CYS A 168 28.29 11.61 18.60
C CYS A 168 27.10 12.01 19.50
N LEU A 169 26.79 11.18 20.50
CA LEU A 169 26.03 11.60 21.68
C LEU A 169 26.91 11.48 22.93
N SER A 170 27.77 12.48 23.15
CA SER A 170 28.41 12.69 24.45
C SER A 170 28.87 14.14 24.64
N ARG A 171 28.28 14.82 25.64
CA ARG A 171 28.69 16.10 26.25
C ARG A 171 28.54 17.38 25.41
N GLY A 172 27.92 18.41 26.00
CA GLY A 172 28.27 19.82 25.74
C GLY A 172 27.10 20.80 25.56
N ILE A 173 26.68 21.45 26.64
CA ILE A 173 25.88 22.70 26.57
C ILE A 173 26.84 23.86 26.30
N ILE A 174 26.67 24.64 25.21
CA ILE A 174 26.90 26.12 25.16
C ILE A 174 26.03 26.76 24.03
N ASN A 175 25.26 27.79 24.42
CA ASN A 175 24.67 28.97 23.72
C ASN A 175 24.41 29.06 22.18
N HIS A 176 23.35 29.82 21.86
CA HIS A 176 23.00 30.31 20.52
C HIS A 176 24.03 31.27 19.88
N THR A 177 24.22 31.14 18.56
CA THR A 177 24.44 32.27 17.62
C THR A 177 23.83 31.95 16.25
N HIS A 178 23.42 33.00 15.52
CA HIS A 178 22.81 33.03 14.18
C HIS A 178 22.90 31.79 13.27
N ALA A 179 21.74 31.37 12.73
CA ALA A 179 21.63 30.30 11.75
C ALA A 179 22.08 30.72 10.33
N SER A 180 22.91 29.88 9.72
CA SER A 180 23.11 29.79 8.27
C SER A 180 22.33 28.60 7.72
N VAL A 181 21.61 28.76 6.62
CA VAL A 181 20.73 27.72 6.05
C VAL A 181 21.56 26.61 5.38
N ASP A 182 21.23 25.34 5.69
CA ASP A 182 21.86 24.16 5.10
C ASP A 182 21.37 23.89 3.66
N PRO A 183 22.27 23.78 2.65
CA PRO A 183 21.89 23.44 1.28
C PRO A 183 21.24 22.05 1.12
N HIS A 184 21.63 21.04 1.90
CA HIS A 184 21.10 19.68 1.76
C HIS A 184 19.64 19.58 2.18
N LYS A 185 19.25 20.29 3.25
CA LYS A 185 17.87 20.31 3.75
C LYS A 185 16.88 20.85 2.71
N ASN A 186 17.27 21.92 2.01
CA ASN A 186 16.48 22.52 0.93
C ASN A 186 16.26 21.58 -0.28
N MET A 187 17.07 20.52 -0.42
CA MET A 187 16.91 19.54 -1.49
C MET A 187 15.85 18.50 -1.12
N VAL A 188 15.93 17.96 0.10
CA VAL A 188 14.95 16.98 0.64
C VAL A 188 13.53 17.58 0.69
N GLU A 189 13.39 18.84 1.11
CA GLU A 189 12.09 19.52 1.15
C GLU A 189 11.46 19.69 -0.25
N LYS A 190 12.29 19.94 -1.28
CA LYS A 190 11.84 20.09 -2.68
C LYS A 190 11.55 18.77 -3.40
N GLU A 191 12.18 17.68 -2.97
CA GLU A 191 11.89 16.33 -3.48
C GLU A 191 10.65 15.74 -2.78
N PHE A 192 10.44 16.09 -1.50
CA PHE A 192 9.27 15.64 -0.76
C PHE A 192 7.98 16.30 -1.24
N PHE A 193 7.93 17.63 -1.43
CA PHE A 193 6.71 18.30 -1.87
C PHE A 193 6.66 18.60 -3.38
N THR A 194 5.64 18.08 -4.06
CA THR A 194 5.16 18.60 -5.36
C THR A 194 4.37 19.91 -5.14
N GLU A 195 3.99 20.63 -6.21
CA GLU A 195 3.62 22.08 -6.23
C GLU A 195 2.33 22.50 -5.47
N TYR A 196 2.23 22.17 -4.18
CA TYR A 196 1.11 22.51 -3.28
C TYR A 196 1.46 23.80 -2.53
N GLY A 197 0.61 24.82 -2.58
CA GLY A 197 0.91 26.13 -1.93
C GLY A 197 1.15 26.02 -0.42
N GLU A 198 0.40 25.11 0.23
CA GLU A 198 0.44 24.84 1.67
C GLU A 198 1.67 24.04 2.12
N ALA A 199 2.44 23.45 1.19
CA ALA A 199 3.69 22.75 1.52
C ALA A 199 4.65 23.63 2.33
N THR A 200 4.67 24.94 2.06
CA THR A 200 5.52 25.92 2.74
C THR A 200 5.18 26.15 4.22
N GLN A 201 4.09 25.58 4.73
CA GLN A 201 3.76 25.56 6.16
C GLN A 201 4.58 24.50 6.94
N TYR A 202 5.09 23.45 6.28
CA TYR A 202 5.68 22.29 6.95
C TYR A 202 7.18 22.16 6.68
N GLU A 203 7.99 22.28 7.74
CA GLU A 203 9.45 22.09 7.68
C GLU A 203 9.78 20.61 7.87
N ILE A 204 10.34 19.94 6.85
CA ILE A 204 10.63 18.50 6.89
C ILE A 204 11.85 18.25 7.78
N GLN A 205 11.78 17.23 8.65
CA GLN A 205 12.90 16.81 9.51
C GLN A 205 13.61 15.58 8.94
N GLU A 206 12.92 14.45 8.84
CA GLU A 206 13.49 13.15 8.44
C GLU A 206 12.42 12.20 7.85
N LEU A 207 12.85 11.19 7.09
CA LEU A 207 11.96 10.15 6.56
C LEU A 207 11.81 9.01 7.57
N ILE A 208 10.68 8.97 8.28
CA ILE A 208 10.41 8.02 9.36
C ILE A 208 9.83 6.68 8.87
N GLY A 209 9.31 6.60 7.64
CA GLY A 209 8.75 5.36 7.11
C GLY A 209 8.60 5.33 5.59
N ARG A 210 8.60 4.12 5.04
CA ARG A 210 8.30 3.81 3.64
C ARG A 210 7.42 2.55 3.59
N GLY A 211 6.40 2.55 2.74
CA GLY A 211 5.46 1.43 2.61
C GLY A 211 4.84 1.35 1.22
N SER A 212 3.96 0.36 1.01
CA SER A 212 3.33 0.07 -0.30
C SER A 212 2.50 1.20 -0.90
N TYR A 213 2.23 2.25 -0.14
CA TYR A 213 1.44 3.42 -0.54
C TYR A 213 2.24 4.73 -0.50
N GLY A 214 3.57 4.68 -0.36
CA GLY A 214 4.45 5.86 -0.40
C GLY A 214 5.31 6.06 0.86
N VAL A 215 5.56 7.32 1.19
CA VAL A 215 6.62 7.74 2.14
C VAL A 215 6.02 8.56 3.28
N VAL A 216 6.49 8.33 4.50
CA VAL A 216 6.14 9.13 5.69
C VAL A 216 7.36 9.89 6.16
N ALA A 217 7.22 11.21 6.31
CA ALA A 217 8.23 12.08 6.90
C ALA A 217 7.74 12.67 8.23
N SER A 218 8.64 12.89 9.19
CA SER A 218 8.35 13.78 10.31
C SER A 218 8.62 15.23 9.89
N ALA A 219 7.79 16.15 10.38
CA ALA A 219 7.87 17.57 10.06
C ALA A 219 7.47 18.42 11.27
N ILE A 220 7.80 19.71 11.21
CA ILE A 220 7.25 20.74 12.11
C ILE A 220 6.24 21.57 11.31
N ASP A 221 5.02 21.72 11.83
CA ASP A 221 4.11 22.76 11.38
C ASP A 221 4.64 24.12 11.88
N THR A 222 5.07 24.97 10.96
CA THR A 222 5.65 26.28 11.29
C THR A 222 4.65 27.29 11.86
N HIS A 223 3.34 27.00 11.80
CA HIS A 223 2.29 27.83 12.39
C HIS A 223 2.06 27.51 13.88
N SER A 224 1.86 26.23 14.22
CA SER A 224 1.68 25.79 15.62
C SER A 224 2.98 25.55 16.39
N GLY A 225 4.08 25.29 15.68
CA GLY A 225 5.33 24.77 16.23
C GLY A 225 5.28 23.28 16.59
N GLU A 226 4.19 22.58 16.26
CA GLU A 226 3.98 21.18 16.64
C GLU A 226 4.65 20.21 15.67
N LYS A 227 5.07 19.04 16.18
CA LYS A 227 5.55 17.93 15.36
C LYS A 227 4.39 17.13 14.76
N VAL A 228 4.53 16.77 13.50
CA VAL A 228 3.53 16.02 12.72
C VAL A 228 4.20 14.93 11.87
N ALA A 229 3.41 13.95 11.42
CA ALA A 229 3.84 12.95 10.43
C ALA A 229 3.08 13.18 9.12
N ILE A 230 3.80 13.38 8.02
CA ILE A 230 3.22 13.64 6.70
C ILE A 230 3.39 12.39 5.82
N LYS A 231 2.27 11.72 5.51
CA LYS A 231 2.19 10.59 4.58
C LYS A 231 1.99 11.13 3.16
N LYS A 232 3.03 11.10 2.34
CA LYS A 232 2.96 11.34 0.89
C LYS A 232 2.59 10.04 0.18
N ILE A 233 1.51 10.09 -0.59
CA ILE A 233 1.06 9.03 -1.49
C ILE A 233 1.22 9.55 -2.92
N ASN A 234 2.08 8.92 -3.71
CA ASN A 234 2.28 9.27 -5.13
C ASN A 234 1.21 8.58 -6.00
N ASN A 235 0.90 9.15 -7.17
CA ASN A 235 0.08 8.49 -8.21
C ASN A 235 -1.24 7.86 -7.70
N VAL A 236 -1.92 8.50 -6.74
CA VAL A 236 -3.11 8.02 -6.00
C VAL A 236 -4.17 7.37 -6.90
N PHE A 237 -4.31 7.87 -8.13
CA PHE A 237 -5.34 7.51 -9.08
C PHE A 237 -4.93 6.46 -10.11
N GLU A 238 -3.70 5.93 -10.07
CA GLU A 238 -3.21 4.93 -11.02
C GLU A 238 -4.00 3.62 -10.95
N HIS A 239 -4.45 3.23 -9.76
CA HIS A 239 -5.32 2.06 -9.55
C HIS A 239 -6.56 2.46 -8.74
N VAL A 240 -7.74 2.33 -9.37
CA VAL A 240 -9.05 2.67 -8.75
C VAL A 240 -9.29 1.89 -7.45
N SER A 241 -8.80 0.65 -7.35
CA SER A 241 -8.85 -0.17 -6.13
C SER A 241 -8.19 0.48 -4.93
N ASP A 242 -7.05 1.14 -5.15
CA ASP A 242 -6.18 1.66 -4.12
C ASP A 242 -6.51 3.12 -3.81
N ALA A 243 -6.90 3.90 -4.82
CA ALA A 243 -7.65 5.15 -4.62
C ALA A 243 -8.89 4.93 -3.71
N THR A 244 -9.63 3.83 -3.92
CA THR A 244 -10.79 3.45 -3.09
C THR A 244 -10.41 2.89 -1.71
N ARG A 245 -9.14 2.48 -1.48
CA ARG A 245 -8.60 2.18 -0.14
C ARG A 245 -8.21 3.46 0.59
N ILE A 246 -7.55 4.39 -0.09
CA ILE A 246 -7.13 5.68 0.46
C ILE A 246 -8.35 6.53 0.86
N LEU A 247 -9.36 6.63 -0.02
CA LEU A 247 -10.64 7.29 0.27
C LEU A 247 -11.32 6.70 1.51
N ARG A 248 -11.27 5.38 1.68
CA ARG A 248 -11.81 4.71 2.88
C ARG A 248 -11.01 5.05 4.14
N GLU A 249 -9.68 5.01 4.06
CA GLU A 249 -8.79 5.30 5.18
C GLU A 249 -9.06 6.70 5.75
N ILE A 250 -8.99 7.73 4.91
CA ILE A 250 -9.20 9.13 5.36
C ILE A 250 -10.62 9.37 5.91
N LYS A 251 -11.62 8.71 5.33
CA LYS A 251 -13.04 8.90 5.67
C LYS A 251 -13.44 8.15 6.92
N LEU A 252 -12.90 6.95 7.15
CA LEU A 252 -13.04 6.24 8.43
C LEU A 252 -12.36 7.02 9.56
N LEU A 253 -11.12 7.49 9.36
CA LEU A 253 -10.38 8.23 10.39
C LEU A 253 -11.08 9.54 10.78
N ARG A 254 -11.66 10.28 9.82
CA ARG A 254 -12.49 11.47 10.12
C ARG A 254 -13.68 11.16 11.05
N PHE A 255 -14.30 9.98 10.92
CA PHE A 255 -15.44 9.57 11.75
C PHE A 255 -15.06 8.86 13.07
N LEU A 256 -13.83 8.36 13.18
CA LEU A 256 -13.33 7.50 14.28
C LEU A 256 -12.30 8.21 15.18
N ARG A 257 -12.57 9.47 15.56
CA ARG A 257 -11.74 10.20 16.52
C ARG A 257 -11.82 9.58 17.92
N HIS A 258 -10.69 9.09 18.43
CA HIS A 258 -10.53 8.40 19.72
C HIS A 258 -9.06 8.54 20.19
N PRO A 259 -8.75 8.64 21.50
CA PRO A 259 -7.37 8.76 21.98
C PRO A 259 -6.44 7.65 21.46
N ASP A 260 -6.93 6.42 21.36
CA ASP A 260 -6.15 5.24 20.96
C ASP A 260 -6.28 4.90 19.46
N ILE A 261 -6.67 5.88 18.64
CA ILE A 261 -6.68 5.83 17.16
C ILE A 261 -5.84 7.01 16.66
N VAL A 262 -5.18 6.86 15.51
CA VAL A 262 -4.42 7.95 14.89
C VAL A 262 -5.36 9.01 14.30
N ASP A 263 -5.18 10.29 14.63
CA ASP A 263 -6.00 11.38 14.09
C ASP A 263 -5.34 12.02 12.86
N ILE A 264 -6.18 12.43 11.90
CA ILE A 264 -5.77 13.25 10.76
C ILE A 264 -5.96 14.71 11.17
N LYS A 265 -4.84 15.40 11.41
CA LYS A 265 -4.81 16.82 11.72
C LYS A 265 -5.19 17.66 10.50
N HIS A 266 -4.68 17.29 9.32
CA HIS A 266 -4.91 18.03 8.09
C HIS A 266 -4.68 17.17 6.84
N ILE A 267 -5.17 17.62 5.68
CA ILE A 267 -4.80 17.08 4.37
C ILE A 267 -4.56 18.27 3.44
N LEU A 268 -3.37 18.37 2.84
CA LEU A 268 -3.01 19.56 2.04
C LEU A 268 -3.91 19.66 0.80
N LEU A 269 -4.37 20.87 0.51
CA LEU A 269 -5.27 21.15 -0.61
C LEU A 269 -4.52 21.04 -1.95
N PRO A 270 -4.96 20.17 -2.88
CA PRO A 270 -4.32 20.06 -4.19
C PRO A 270 -4.53 21.31 -5.05
N PRO A 271 -3.50 21.77 -5.80
CA PRO A 271 -3.56 23.00 -6.59
C PRO A 271 -4.56 22.95 -7.75
N CYS A 272 -4.94 21.76 -8.21
CA CYS A 272 -5.98 21.56 -9.23
C CYS A 272 -6.83 20.32 -8.91
N ARG A 273 -8.14 20.53 -8.70
CA ARG A 273 -9.16 19.47 -8.47
C ARG A 273 -9.15 18.34 -9.51
N ARG A 274 -8.81 18.65 -10.77
CA ARG A 274 -8.87 17.68 -11.88
C ARG A 274 -7.57 16.92 -12.12
N GLU A 275 -6.44 17.52 -11.79
CA GLU A 275 -5.11 17.09 -12.29
C GLU A 275 -4.15 16.67 -11.17
N PHE A 276 -4.57 16.72 -9.91
CA PHE A 276 -3.74 16.25 -8.80
C PHE A 276 -3.49 14.73 -8.88
N LYS A 277 -2.23 14.35 -8.62
CA LYS A 277 -1.74 12.98 -8.67
C LYS A 277 -1.36 12.45 -7.29
N ASP A 278 -0.84 13.32 -6.43
CA ASP A 278 -0.32 12.97 -5.11
C ASP A 278 -1.33 13.34 -4.01
N LEU A 279 -1.16 12.78 -2.81
CA LEU A 279 -1.90 13.17 -1.61
C LEU A 279 -0.96 13.28 -0.42
N TYR A 280 -1.10 14.34 0.37
CA TYR A 280 -0.30 14.60 1.56
C TYR A 280 -1.23 14.66 2.78
N ILE A 281 -1.22 13.59 3.57
CA ILE A 281 -2.06 13.46 4.78
C ILE A 281 -1.17 13.76 6.00
N VAL A 282 -1.59 14.71 6.83
CA VAL A 282 -0.89 15.16 8.03
C VAL A 282 -1.53 14.51 9.26
N PHE A 283 -0.81 13.62 9.89
CA PHE A 283 -1.17 12.93 11.13
C PHE A 283 -0.44 13.56 12.33
N GLU A 284 -0.89 13.21 13.53
CA GLU A 284 -0.03 13.32 14.72
C GLU A 284 1.25 12.48 14.56
N LEU A 285 2.36 12.95 15.12
CA LEU A 285 3.62 12.20 15.10
C LEU A 285 3.63 11.17 16.23
N MET A 286 3.82 9.90 15.86
CA MET A 286 4.19 8.81 16.77
C MET A 286 5.63 8.39 16.48
N GLU A 287 6.35 7.93 17.49
CA GLU A 287 7.80 7.74 17.40
C GLU A 287 8.19 6.41 16.74
N CYS A 288 7.37 5.38 16.91
CA CYS A 288 7.58 4.05 16.33
C CYS A 288 6.26 3.26 16.22
N ASP A 289 6.37 1.95 15.96
CA ASP A 289 5.26 1.00 15.98
C ASP A 289 5.49 -0.12 17.01
N LEU A 290 4.44 -0.84 17.38
CA LEU A 290 4.50 -1.90 18.40
C LEU A 290 5.37 -3.09 17.96
N HIS A 291 5.55 -3.34 16.65
CA HIS A 291 6.50 -4.36 16.18
C HIS A 291 7.94 -3.93 16.45
N HIS A 292 8.26 -2.65 16.29
CA HIS A 292 9.55 -2.10 16.72
C HIS A 292 9.72 -2.22 18.24
N VAL A 293 8.73 -1.75 19.02
CA VAL A 293 8.78 -1.82 20.50
C VAL A 293 9.06 -3.23 21.00
N LEU A 294 8.33 -4.23 20.49
CA LEU A 294 8.48 -5.65 20.88
C LEU A 294 9.76 -6.31 20.37
N LYS A 295 10.49 -5.68 19.44
CA LYS A 295 11.78 -6.16 18.90
C LYS A 295 12.99 -5.52 19.58
N THR A 296 12.84 -4.35 20.20
CA THR A 296 13.97 -3.57 20.76
C THR A 296 13.94 -3.35 22.27
N ASN A 297 12.84 -3.65 22.96
CA ASN A 297 12.71 -3.46 24.41
C ASN A 297 12.56 -4.79 25.15
N ASP A 298 13.64 -5.23 25.81
CA ASP A 298 13.60 -6.37 26.75
C ASP A 298 12.92 -6.01 28.10
N ASP A 299 12.79 -4.71 28.41
CA ASP A 299 12.29 -4.18 29.70
C ASP A 299 10.75 -4.06 29.80
N LEU A 300 9.98 -4.80 28.98
CA LEU A 300 8.52 -4.72 29.00
C LEU A 300 7.91 -5.46 30.19
N THR A 301 7.44 -4.68 31.17
CA THR A 301 6.81 -5.17 32.39
C THR A 301 5.41 -5.76 32.13
N PRO A 302 4.90 -6.64 33.03
CA PRO A 302 3.49 -7.08 32.98
C PRO A 302 2.49 -5.91 32.97
N GLN A 303 2.82 -4.80 33.64
CA GLN A 303 2.02 -3.57 33.65
C GLN A 303 1.99 -2.89 32.27
N HIS A 304 3.09 -2.91 31.51
CA HIS A 304 3.09 -2.45 30.11
C HIS A 304 2.18 -3.34 29.26
N HIS A 305 2.27 -4.67 29.38
CA HIS A 305 1.40 -5.59 28.65
C HIS A 305 -0.10 -5.41 28.99
N GLN A 306 -0.41 -5.14 30.25
CA GLN A 306 -1.76 -4.83 30.75
C GLN A 306 -2.28 -3.52 30.14
N PHE A 307 -1.50 -2.44 30.22
CA PHE A 307 -1.88 -1.12 29.72
C PHE A 307 -1.93 -1.01 28.19
N PHE A 308 -1.06 -1.74 27.49
CA PHE A 308 -1.12 -1.89 26.03
C PHE A 308 -2.38 -2.62 25.59
N LEU A 309 -2.71 -3.77 26.20
CA LEU A 309 -3.94 -4.48 25.86
C LEU A 309 -5.21 -3.68 26.17
N TYR A 310 -5.22 -2.93 27.28
CA TYR A 310 -6.33 -2.05 27.65
C TYR A 310 -6.61 -1.01 26.55
N GLN A 311 -5.59 -0.27 26.11
CA GLN A 311 -5.73 0.73 25.02
C GLN A 311 -6.21 0.09 23.71
N LEU A 312 -5.69 -1.09 23.36
CA LEU A 312 -6.10 -1.82 22.15
C LEU A 312 -7.58 -2.23 22.19
N LEU A 313 -8.05 -2.77 23.31
CA LEU A 313 -9.46 -3.15 23.47
C LEU A 313 -10.38 -1.91 23.57
N ARG A 314 -9.91 -0.81 24.16
CA ARG A 314 -10.63 0.46 24.28
C ARG A 314 -10.85 1.11 22.90
N ALA A 315 -9.81 1.18 22.08
CA ALA A 315 -9.93 1.53 20.66
C ALA A 315 -10.94 0.62 19.94
N LEU A 316 -10.86 -0.69 20.18
CA LEU A 316 -11.67 -1.67 19.47
C LEU A 316 -13.16 -1.60 19.85
N LYS A 317 -13.50 -1.31 21.12
CA LYS A 317 -14.86 -1.00 21.60
C LYS A 317 -15.48 0.15 20.80
N TYR A 318 -14.72 1.23 20.61
CA TYR A 318 -15.14 2.40 19.86
C TYR A 318 -15.32 2.11 18.34
N ILE A 319 -14.39 1.35 17.74
CA ILE A 319 -14.44 0.94 16.33
C ILE A 319 -15.62 -0.02 16.07
N HIS A 320 -15.83 -1.01 16.94
CA HIS A 320 -16.89 -2.01 16.79
C HIS A 320 -18.29 -1.46 17.04
N SER A 321 -18.46 -0.55 18.01
CA SER A 321 -19.74 0.14 18.21
C SER A 321 -20.12 1.03 17.02
N ALA A 322 -19.13 1.65 16.34
CA ALA A 322 -19.31 2.33 15.05
C ALA A 322 -19.72 1.39 13.89
N HIS A 323 -19.81 0.08 14.14
CA HIS A 323 -20.02 -0.99 13.16
C HIS A 323 -18.89 -1.10 12.12
N VAL A 324 -17.67 -0.70 12.48
CA VAL A 324 -16.47 -0.87 11.66
C VAL A 324 -15.69 -2.09 12.16
N PHE A 325 -15.08 -2.85 11.25
CA PHE A 325 -14.12 -3.93 11.58
C PHE A 325 -12.78 -3.62 10.91
N HIS A 326 -11.67 -3.73 11.65
CA HIS A 326 -10.35 -3.27 11.20
C HIS A 326 -9.67 -4.21 10.20
N ARG A 327 -9.85 -5.53 10.38
CA ARG A 327 -9.50 -6.62 9.44
C ARG A 327 -8.01 -6.86 9.13
N ASP A 328 -7.12 -5.94 9.47
CA ASP A 328 -5.66 -6.13 9.36
C ASP A 328 -4.91 -5.56 10.59
N LEU A 329 -5.35 -5.95 11.80
CA LEU A 329 -4.65 -5.65 13.04
C LEU A 329 -3.39 -6.53 13.17
N LYS A 330 -2.24 -5.87 13.32
CA LYS A 330 -0.90 -6.44 13.45
C LYS A 330 -0.01 -5.41 14.16
N PRO A 331 1.08 -5.78 14.87
CA PRO A 331 1.85 -4.81 15.66
C PRO A 331 2.43 -3.64 14.83
N LYS A 332 2.70 -3.83 13.53
CA LYS A 332 3.09 -2.74 12.60
C LYS A 332 1.99 -1.70 12.31
N ASN A 333 0.73 -2.01 12.58
CA ASN A 333 -0.42 -1.10 12.42
C ASN A 333 -0.88 -0.52 13.78
N ILE A 334 -0.06 -0.68 14.82
CA ILE A 334 -0.23 -0.06 16.13
C ILE A 334 0.95 0.88 16.33
N LEU A 335 0.73 2.19 16.27
CA LEU A 335 1.74 3.20 16.53
C LEU A 335 1.99 3.34 18.03
N ALA A 336 3.23 3.66 18.43
CA ALA A 336 3.66 3.75 19.83
C ALA A 336 4.55 4.98 20.10
N ASN A 337 4.56 5.44 21.36
CA ASN A 337 5.46 6.50 21.86
C ASN A 337 6.02 6.16 23.26
N ALA A 338 6.98 6.97 23.73
CA ALA A 338 7.66 6.83 25.01
C ALA A 338 6.73 6.94 26.24
N ASP A 339 5.59 7.63 26.13
CA ASP A 339 4.54 7.69 27.18
C ASP A 339 3.65 6.43 27.22
N CYS A 340 4.08 5.35 26.55
CA CYS A 340 3.36 4.08 26.39
C CYS A 340 1.96 4.23 25.77
N LYS A 341 1.72 5.28 24.97
CA LYS A 341 0.45 5.45 24.23
C LYS A 341 0.46 4.62 22.97
N LEU A 342 -0.65 3.90 22.73
CA LEU A 342 -0.87 3.12 21.52
C LEU A 342 -1.98 3.71 20.66
N LYS A 343 -1.78 3.75 19.34
CA LYS A 343 -2.76 4.25 18.36
C LYS A 343 -2.92 3.32 17.17
N ILE A 344 -4.14 2.86 16.90
CA ILE A 344 -4.46 2.04 15.72
C ILE A 344 -4.41 2.90 14.44
N CYS A 345 -3.77 2.37 13.39
CA CYS A 345 -3.65 3.01 12.07
C CYS A 345 -3.89 2.01 10.91
N ASP A 346 -3.88 2.51 9.66
CA ASP A 346 -4.10 1.73 8.42
C ASP A 346 -5.49 1.06 8.32
N PHE A 347 -6.52 1.91 8.22
CA PHE A 347 -7.90 1.51 7.99
C PHE A 347 -8.21 1.20 6.50
N GLY A 348 -7.19 1.07 5.63
CA GLY A 348 -7.38 0.82 4.19
C GLY A 348 -8.10 -0.49 3.88
N LEU A 349 -7.88 -1.53 4.71
CA LEU A 349 -8.55 -2.84 4.61
C LEU A 349 -9.78 -3.00 5.50
N ALA A 350 -10.01 -2.06 6.43
CA ALA A 350 -11.18 -2.04 7.31
C ALA A 350 -12.50 -1.96 6.52
N ARG A 351 -13.66 -2.18 7.16
CA ARG A 351 -14.99 -1.96 6.57
C ARG A 351 -16.05 -1.60 7.59
N ALA A 352 -16.95 -0.69 7.20
CA ALA A 352 -18.25 -0.53 7.84
C ALA A 352 -19.19 -1.69 7.45
N SER A 353 -19.90 -2.23 8.43
CA SER A 353 -20.85 -3.33 8.30
C SER A 353 -22.28 -2.78 8.27
N PHE A 354 -23.07 -3.22 7.29
CA PHE A 354 -24.46 -2.76 7.09
C PHE A 354 -25.40 -3.95 7.02
N SER A 355 -26.51 -3.89 7.77
CA SER A 355 -27.48 -4.98 7.99
C SER A 355 -28.04 -5.65 6.74
N ASP A 356 -28.20 -4.88 5.67
CA ASP A 356 -29.21 -5.18 4.64
C ASP A 356 -28.81 -6.28 3.65
N ALA A 357 -27.53 -6.68 3.65
CA ALA A 357 -27.06 -7.88 2.96
C ALA A 357 -25.70 -8.31 3.52
N PRO A 358 -25.39 -9.63 3.57
CA PRO A 358 -24.02 -10.08 3.75
C PRO A 358 -23.19 -9.70 2.51
N SER A 359 -22.55 -8.54 2.55
CA SER A 359 -21.67 -8.08 1.49
C SER A 359 -20.54 -9.09 1.30
N ALA A 360 -20.50 -9.70 0.12
CA ALA A 360 -19.60 -10.77 -0.24
C ALA A 360 -18.21 -10.21 -0.58
N ILE A 361 -17.55 -9.61 0.41
CA ILE A 361 -16.30 -8.87 0.19
C ILE A 361 -15.16 -9.85 -0.06
N PHE A 362 -14.57 -9.73 -1.25
CA PHE A 362 -13.43 -10.50 -1.71
C PHE A 362 -12.20 -10.23 -0.83
N TRP A 363 -11.61 -11.28 -0.25
CA TRP A 363 -10.24 -11.23 0.24
C TRP A 363 -9.29 -11.75 -0.83
N THR A 364 -8.33 -10.94 -1.23
CA THR A 364 -7.08 -11.45 -1.79
C THR A 364 -6.31 -12.13 -0.66
N ASP A 365 -6.35 -13.47 -0.60
CA ASP A 365 -5.68 -14.29 0.44
C ASP A 365 -4.13 -14.13 0.45
N TYR A 366 -3.60 -13.37 -0.50
CA TYR A 366 -2.20 -13.03 -0.74
C TYR A 366 -1.75 -11.68 -0.16
N VAL A 367 -2.69 -10.80 0.20
CA VAL A 367 -2.38 -9.48 0.79
C VAL A 367 -2.39 -9.58 2.32
N ALA A 368 -1.40 -8.93 2.93
CA ALA A 368 -1.10 -8.88 4.37
C ALA A 368 -0.65 -10.20 5.05
N THR A 369 0.03 -10.03 6.20
CA THR A 369 0.62 -11.10 7.02
C THR A 369 -0.46 -11.96 7.68
N ARG A 370 -0.36 -13.29 7.55
CA ARG A 370 -1.42 -14.21 8.01
C ARG A 370 -1.42 -14.52 9.51
N TRP A 371 -0.35 -14.22 10.22
CA TRP A 371 -0.09 -14.61 11.63
C TRP A 371 -1.11 -14.07 12.65
N TYR A 372 -1.88 -13.04 12.27
CA TYR A 372 -2.91 -12.40 13.10
C TYR A 372 -4.33 -12.64 12.55
N ARG A 373 -4.49 -13.45 11.50
CA ARG A 373 -5.76 -13.72 10.81
C ARG A 373 -6.54 -14.83 11.52
N ALA A 374 -7.82 -14.60 11.77
CA ALA A 374 -8.68 -15.55 12.48
C ALA A 374 -8.94 -16.86 11.70
N PRO A 375 -9.12 -18.03 12.36
CA PRO A 375 -9.26 -19.33 11.71
C PRO A 375 -10.38 -19.42 10.67
N GLU A 376 -11.50 -18.73 10.90
CA GLU A 376 -12.65 -18.66 9.99
C GLU A 376 -12.38 -17.88 8.69
N LEU A 377 -11.30 -17.10 8.65
CA LEU A 377 -10.83 -16.36 7.48
C LEU A 377 -9.76 -17.11 6.68
N CYS A 378 -9.12 -18.15 7.23
CA CYS A 378 -8.07 -18.92 6.57
C CYS A 378 -8.52 -19.49 5.20
N GLY A 379 -7.92 -18.98 4.11
CA GLY A 379 -8.29 -19.31 2.73
C GLY A 379 -9.68 -18.85 2.26
N SER A 380 -10.42 -18.08 3.08
CA SER A 380 -11.81 -17.73 2.78
C SER A 380 -11.93 -16.45 1.96
N PHE A 381 -12.19 -16.59 0.66
CA PHE A 381 -12.44 -15.45 -0.23
C PHE A 381 -13.74 -14.69 0.07
N LEU A 382 -14.65 -15.26 0.90
CA LEU A 382 -16.03 -14.79 1.01
C LEU A 382 -16.63 -15.11 2.40
N SER A 383 -16.48 -14.24 3.41
CA SER A 383 -17.07 -14.46 4.75
C SER A 383 -18.18 -13.47 5.13
N LYS A 384 -18.99 -13.86 6.15
CA LYS A 384 -19.74 -12.91 6.98
C LYS A 384 -18.78 -12.50 8.10
N TYR A 385 -18.55 -11.20 8.27
CA TYR A 385 -17.63 -10.70 9.29
C TYR A 385 -18.38 -10.44 10.58
N THR A 386 -17.79 -10.88 11.68
CA THR A 386 -18.15 -10.54 13.06
C THR A 386 -17.00 -9.74 13.68
N PRO A 387 -17.25 -8.93 14.73
CA PRO A 387 -16.17 -8.25 15.46
C PRO A 387 -15.08 -9.21 15.98
N ALA A 388 -15.44 -10.48 16.22
CA ALA A 388 -14.56 -11.54 16.70
C ALA A 388 -13.29 -11.77 15.82
N VAL A 389 -13.28 -11.35 14.56
CA VAL A 389 -12.07 -11.45 13.71
C VAL A 389 -10.94 -10.55 14.21
N ASP A 390 -11.27 -9.34 14.67
CA ASP A 390 -10.31 -8.38 15.21
C ASP A 390 -9.90 -8.77 16.64
N ILE A 391 -10.83 -9.34 17.42
CA ILE A 391 -10.58 -9.86 18.78
C ILE A 391 -9.50 -10.95 18.75
N TRP A 392 -9.54 -11.86 17.77
CA TRP A 392 -8.49 -12.85 17.55
C TRP A 392 -7.14 -12.19 17.24
N SER A 393 -7.12 -11.17 16.37
CA SER A 393 -5.88 -10.43 16.05
C SER A 393 -5.28 -9.78 17.30
N ILE A 394 -6.10 -9.17 18.16
CA ILE A 394 -5.68 -8.66 19.47
C ILE A 394 -5.16 -9.79 20.37
N GLY A 395 -5.77 -10.97 20.36
CA GLY A 395 -5.25 -12.17 21.05
C GLY A 395 -3.86 -12.57 20.56
N CYS A 396 -3.62 -12.61 19.26
CA CYS A 396 -2.29 -12.88 18.69
C CYS A 396 -1.27 -11.81 19.08
N ILE A 397 -1.65 -10.53 19.05
CA ILE A 397 -0.79 -9.40 19.46
C ILE A 397 -0.45 -9.51 20.95
N PHE A 398 -1.43 -9.84 21.82
CA PHE A 398 -1.18 -10.01 23.25
C PHE A 398 -0.26 -11.20 23.56
N ALA A 399 -0.43 -12.32 22.85
CA ALA A 399 0.50 -13.44 22.93
C ALA A 399 1.92 -13.08 22.46
N GLU A 400 2.05 -12.22 21.45
CA GLU A 400 3.35 -11.70 21.00
C GLU A 400 3.98 -10.76 22.03
N MET A 401 3.19 -9.91 22.70
CA MET A 401 3.63 -9.12 23.85
C MET A 401 4.16 -10.01 24.99
N LEU A 402 3.46 -11.09 25.33
CA LEU A 402 3.85 -12.02 26.41
C LEU A 402 5.04 -12.95 26.08
N ALA A 403 5.57 -12.94 24.85
CA ALA A 403 6.64 -13.86 24.42
C ALA A 403 7.72 -13.25 23.52
N SER A 404 7.65 -11.94 23.25
CA SER A 404 8.51 -11.16 22.35
C SER A 404 8.70 -11.78 20.95
N LYS A 405 7.69 -12.52 20.46
CA LYS A 405 7.70 -13.17 19.13
C LYS A 405 6.30 -13.58 18.67
N PRO A 406 6.02 -13.60 17.35
CA PRO A 406 4.73 -14.00 16.81
C PRO A 406 4.25 -15.37 17.28
N LEU A 407 2.98 -15.48 17.65
CA LEU A 407 2.40 -16.71 18.17
C LEU A 407 2.28 -17.80 17.08
N PHE A 408 1.81 -17.41 15.89
CA PHE A 408 1.56 -18.29 14.75
C PHE A 408 2.31 -17.79 13.50
N PRO A 409 3.64 -18.02 13.37
CA PRO A 409 4.41 -17.60 12.20
C PRO A 409 4.17 -18.54 10.99
N GLY A 410 2.93 -18.63 10.52
CA GLY A 410 2.54 -19.47 9.39
C GLY A 410 3.23 -19.11 8.07
N LYS A 411 3.52 -20.14 7.27
CA LYS A 411 4.16 -20.03 5.92
C LYS A 411 3.18 -20.32 4.78
N SER A 412 2.05 -20.93 5.09
CA SER A 412 0.95 -21.27 4.17
C SER A 412 -0.33 -21.44 4.99
N VAL A 413 -1.50 -21.43 4.36
CA VAL A 413 -2.79 -21.61 5.06
C VAL A 413 -2.84 -22.93 5.84
N ALA A 414 -2.21 -24.00 5.32
CA ALA A 414 -2.09 -25.27 6.05
C ALA A 414 -1.17 -25.13 7.27
N HIS A 415 0.03 -24.53 7.12
CA HIS A 415 0.96 -24.35 8.23
C HIS A 415 0.37 -23.44 9.34
N GLU A 416 -0.38 -22.41 8.97
CA GLU A 416 -1.13 -21.53 9.90
C GLU A 416 -2.10 -22.36 10.75
N LEU A 417 -2.93 -23.20 10.10
CA LEU A 417 -3.89 -24.07 10.78
C LEU A 417 -3.22 -25.19 11.59
N ASP A 418 -2.06 -25.71 11.17
CA ASP A 418 -1.27 -26.64 11.97
C ASP A 418 -0.77 -25.99 13.27
N LEU A 419 -0.17 -24.79 13.20
CA LEU A 419 0.32 -24.04 14.36
C LEU A 419 -0.80 -23.65 15.34
N ILE A 420 -1.96 -23.24 14.82
CA ILE A 420 -3.15 -22.93 15.62
C ILE A 420 -3.64 -24.17 16.37
N THR A 421 -3.74 -25.31 15.68
CA THR A 421 -4.24 -26.55 16.28
C THR A 421 -3.21 -27.30 17.14
N ASP A 422 -1.91 -27.02 16.98
CA ASP A 422 -0.86 -27.47 17.89
C ASP A 422 -0.97 -26.81 19.28
N LEU A 423 -1.48 -25.57 19.34
CA LEU A 423 -1.71 -24.86 20.61
C LEU A 423 -3.11 -25.14 21.17
N LEU A 424 -4.16 -24.95 20.36
CA LEU A 424 -5.56 -24.98 20.80
C LEU A 424 -6.20 -26.39 20.70
N GLY A 425 -5.47 -27.38 20.17
CA GLY A 425 -6.02 -28.69 19.84
C GLY A 425 -6.82 -28.69 18.53
N THR A 426 -7.39 -29.84 18.17
CA THR A 426 -8.26 -29.96 16.99
C THR A 426 -9.67 -29.45 17.30
N PRO A 427 -10.23 -28.51 16.51
CA PRO A 427 -11.58 -27.97 16.73
C PRO A 427 -12.68 -29.03 16.60
N SER A 428 -13.86 -28.74 17.15
CA SER A 428 -15.03 -29.61 17.01
C SER A 428 -15.52 -29.69 15.56
N ALA A 429 -16.26 -30.75 15.22
CA ALA A 429 -16.86 -30.88 13.89
C ALA A 429 -17.86 -29.75 13.58
N GLU A 430 -18.47 -29.17 14.61
CA GLU A 430 -19.41 -28.03 14.50
C GLU A 430 -18.64 -26.73 14.19
N CYS A 431 -17.53 -26.47 14.88
CA CYS A 431 -16.65 -25.34 14.57
C CYS A 431 -16.07 -25.45 13.15
N ILE A 432 -15.65 -26.66 12.73
CA ILE A 432 -15.19 -26.90 11.34
C ILE A 432 -16.34 -26.68 10.33
N ALA A 433 -17.60 -26.97 10.69
CA ALA A 433 -18.74 -26.71 9.82
C ALA A 433 -19.01 -25.20 9.61
N LYS A 434 -18.72 -24.34 10.61
CA LYS A 434 -18.85 -22.86 10.52
C LYS A 434 -17.83 -22.21 9.56
N ILE A 435 -16.65 -22.82 9.38
CA ILE A 435 -15.63 -22.37 8.41
C ILE A 435 -16.25 -22.30 7.01
N ARG A 436 -15.68 -21.49 6.10
CA ARG A 436 -16.19 -21.36 4.72
C ARG A 436 -15.27 -21.91 3.63
N ASN A 437 -13.96 -21.92 3.85
CA ASN A 437 -13.04 -22.46 2.84
C ASN A 437 -13.09 -24.00 2.83
N GLU A 438 -13.59 -24.56 1.73
CA GLU A 438 -13.80 -26.01 1.57
C GLU A 438 -12.49 -26.81 1.45
N LYS A 439 -11.33 -26.18 1.23
CA LYS A 439 -10.02 -26.87 1.33
C LYS A 439 -9.63 -27.01 2.81
N SER A 440 -9.81 -25.95 3.58
CA SER A 440 -9.49 -25.85 5.02
C SER A 440 -10.41 -26.75 5.86
N LYS A 441 -11.70 -26.86 5.51
CA LYS A 441 -12.60 -27.86 6.10
C LYS A 441 -12.06 -29.28 5.95
N ARG A 442 -11.77 -29.71 4.72
CA ARG A 442 -11.28 -31.06 4.44
C ARG A 442 -9.91 -31.33 5.07
N TYR A 443 -9.05 -30.32 5.15
CA TYR A 443 -7.77 -30.40 5.83
C TYR A 443 -7.93 -30.60 7.35
N LEU A 444 -8.75 -29.76 8.03
CA LEU A 444 -9.02 -29.88 9.46
C LEU A 444 -9.76 -31.19 9.81
N SER A 445 -10.80 -31.55 9.06
CA SER A 445 -11.53 -32.83 9.24
C SER A 445 -10.67 -34.07 8.97
N GLY A 446 -9.62 -33.93 8.16
CA GLY A 446 -8.66 -35.01 7.86
C GLY A 446 -7.45 -35.06 8.81
N MET A 447 -7.31 -34.10 9.73
CA MET A 447 -6.14 -34.01 10.60
C MET A 447 -6.21 -35.00 11.77
N ARG A 448 -5.05 -35.40 12.31
CA ARG A 448 -5.01 -36.20 13.54
C ARG A 448 -5.49 -35.33 14.71
N LYS A 449 -6.31 -35.89 15.60
CA LYS A 449 -6.79 -35.18 16.80
C LYS A 449 -5.61 -34.76 17.68
N LYS A 450 -5.46 -33.45 17.88
CA LYS A 450 -4.53 -32.79 18.80
C LYS A 450 -5.30 -32.38 20.07
N HIS A 451 -4.64 -32.43 21.23
CA HIS A 451 -5.18 -31.91 22.49
C HIS A 451 -4.66 -30.49 22.74
N PRO A 452 -5.45 -29.58 23.35
CA PRO A 452 -4.98 -28.25 23.70
C PRO A 452 -3.80 -28.29 24.67
N ILE A 453 -2.84 -27.39 24.47
CA ILE A 453 -1.73 -27.14 25.39
C ILE A 453 -2.13 -25.99 26.32
N PRO A 454 -2.21 -26.20 27.65
CA PRO A 454 -2.52 -25.13 28.59
C PRO A 454 -1.57 -23.94 28.42
N LEU A 455 -2.11 -22.73 28.30
CA LEU A 455 -1.30 -21.54 28.00
C LEU A 455 -0.21 -21.27 29.05
N SER A 456 -0.42 -21.67 30.31
CA SER A 456 0.60 -21.63 31.38
C SER A 456 1.85 -22.48 31.12
N ARG A 457 1.81 -23.43 30.18
CA ARG A 457 3.02 -24.14 29.68
C ARG A 457 3.73 -23.39 28.55
N LYS A 458 3.00 -22.57 27.79
CA LYS A 458 3.53 -21.75 26.69
C LYS A 458 4.14 -20.44 27.21
N PHE A 459 3.54 -19.88 28.26
CA PHE A 459 3.86 -18.60 28.89
C PHE A 459 4.05 -18.77 30.41
N PRO A 460 5.11 -19.48 30.88
CA PRO A 460 5.23 -19.89 32.28
C PRO A 460 5.40 -18.75 33.30
N ASN A 461 5.77 -17.55 32.83
CA ASN A 461 6.04 -16.37 33.66
C ASN A 461 4.92 -15.31 33.57
N ALA A 462 3.83 -15.59 32.84
CA ALA A 462 2.73 -14.63 32.64
C ALA A 462 1.69 -14.68 33.76
N ASP A 463 0.98 -13.57 33.97
CA ASP A 463 -0.10 -13.46 34.95
C ASP A 463 -1.24 -14.47 34.66
N PRO A 464 -1.72 -15.25 35.63
CA PRO A 464 -2.87 -16.14 35.44
C PRO A 464 -4.14 -15.46 34.92
N LEU A 465 -4.37 -14.18 35.24
CA LEU A 465 -5.48 -13.37 34.72
C LEU A 465 -5.24 -13.00 33.25
N ALA A 466 -4.01 -12.62 32.88
CA ALA A 466 -3.62 -12.40 31.48
C ALA A 466 -3.88 -13.66 30.64
N LEU A 467 -3.48 -14.83 31.15
CA LEU A 467 -3.66 -16.10 30.45
C LEU A 467 -5.12 -16.53 30.30
N ARG A 468 -5.95 -16.29 31.33
CA ARG A 468 -7.41 -16.53 31.24
C ARG A 468 -8.06 -15.63 30.18
N LEU A 469 -7.68 -14.35 30.13
CA LEU A 469 -8.20 -13.44 29.10
C LEU A 469 -7.70 -13.85 27.70
N LEU A 470 -6.41 -14.19 27.57
CA LEU A 470 -5.81 -14.64 26.32
C LEU A 470 -6.49 -15.91 25.76
N GLU A 471 -6.84 -16.86 26.62
CA GLU A 471 -7.58 -18.09 26.24
C GLU A 471 -8.96 -17.77 25.65
N ARG A 472 -9.65 -16.74 26.17
CA ARG A 472 -10.93 -16.23 25.62
C ARG A 472 -10.74 -15.49 24.29
N LEU A 473 -9.70 -14.65 24.18
CA LEU A 473 -9.39 -13.91 22.95
C LEU A 473 -8.99 -14.83 21.78
N LEU A 474 -8.30 -15.93 22.09
CA LEU A 474 -7.85 -16.96 21.14
C LEU A 474 -8.81 -18.16 21.03
N ALA A 475 -10.08 -18.03 21.39
CA ALA A 475 -11.05 -19.11 21.18
C ALA A 475 -11.17 -19.44 19.68
N PHE A 476 -11.15 -20.72 19.31
CA PHE A 476 -11.16 -21.11 17.89
C PHE A 476 -12.47 -20.71 17.21
N ASP A 477 -13.60 -20.95 17.87
CA ASP A 477 -14.90 -20.52 17.37
C ASP A 477 -15.09 -19.01 17.57
N PRO A 478 -15.51 -18.24 16.55
CA PRO A 478 -15.76 -16.81 16.70
C PRO A 478 -16.91 -16.47 17.66
N ASP A 479 -17.83 -17.40 17.93
CA ASP A 479 -18.94 -17.17 18.86
C ASP A 479 -18.52 -17.35 20.35
N ASP A 480 -17.38 -17.98 20.61
CA ASP A 480 -16.79 -18.15 21.96
C ASP A 480 -15.89 -16.97 22.36
N ARG A 481 -15.55 -16.05 21.43
CA ARG A 481 -14.70 -14.88 21.69
C ARG A 481 -15.53 -13.74 22.28
N PRO A 482 -15.04 -13.05 23.32
CA PRO A 482 -15.75 -11.90 23.90
C PRO A 482 -15.77 -10.72 22.92
N SER A 483 -16.78 -9.85 23.04
CA SER A 483 -16.70 -8.50 22.50
C SER A 483 -15.59 -7.69 23.19
N ALA A 484 -15.17 -6.58 22.57
CA ALA A 484 -14.17 -5.69 23.17
C ALA A 484 -14.64 -5.12 24.53
N GLU A 485 -15.95 -4.89 24.71
CA GLU A 485 -16.55 -4.43 25.97
C GLU A 485 -16.52 -5.52 27.06
N GLU A 486 -16.87 -6.77 26.74
CA GLU A 486 -16.76 -7.91 27.66
C GLU A 486 -15.31 -8.33 27.98
N ALA A 487 -14.36 -7.90 27.14
CA ALA A 487 -12.93 -8.07 27.37
C ALA A 487 -12.38 -6.98 28.30
N LEU A 488 -12.76 -5.70 28.12
CA LEU A 488 -12.42 -4.60 29.04
C LEU A 488 -12.96 -4.82 30.45
N ALA A 489 -14.14 -5.45 30.57
CA ALA A 489 -14.73 -5.84 31.84
C ALA A 489 -14.06 -7.07 32.52
N ASP A 490 -13.03 -7.69 31.92
CA ASP A 490 -12.33 -8.81 32.55
C ASP A 490 -11.50 -8.34 33.77
N PRO A 491 -11.51 -9.07 34.90
CA PRO A 491 -10.72 -8.73 36.09
C PRO A 491 -9.22 -8.50 35.88
N TYR A 492 -8.64 -8.85 34.74
CA TYR A 492 -7.27 -8.44 34.36
C TYR A 492 -7.08 -6.91 34.31
N PHE A 493 -8.13 -6.11 34.10
CA PHE A 493 -8.06 -4.64 34.06
C PHE A 493 -8.50 -3.95 35.37
N HIS A 494 -8.58 -4.69 36.48
CA HIS A 494 -8.98 -4.13 37.77
C HIS A 494 -8.03 -3.00 38.23
N GLY A 495 -8.57 -1.80 38.40
CA GLY A 495 -7.80 -0.59 38.73
C GLY A 495 -7.33 0.24 37.51
N LEU A 496 -7.59 -0.22 36.28
CA LEU A 496 -7.37 0.54 35.04
C LEU A 496 -8.68 0.88 34.31
N ALA A 497 -9.67 -0.02 34.33
CA ALA A 497 -10.94 0.16 33.65
C ALA A 497 -11.74 1.36 34.22
N ASN A 498 -12.20 2.24 33.33
CA ASN A 498 -13.05 3.38 33.66
C ASN A 498 -14.05 3.64 32.53
N LEU A 499 -15.34 3.48 32.80
CA LEU A 499 -16.41 3.61 31.81
C LEU A 499 -16.50 5.01 31.19
N GLU A 500 -16.04 6.07 31.89
CA GLU A 500 -15.98 7.43 31.32
C GLU A 500 -14.86 7.59 30.28
N ASP A 501 -13.77 6.83 30.43
CA ASP A 501 -12.63 6.79 29.51
C ASP A 501 -12.80 5.80 28.35
N GLU A 502 -13.87 5.00 28.34
CA GLU A 502 -14.15 3.93 27.38
C GLU A 502 -15.41 4.21 26.52
N PRO A 503 -15.41 5.25 25.68
CA PRO A 503 -16.59 5.67 24.93
C PRO A 503 -17.03 4.65 23.87
N SER A 504 -18.32 4.65 23.56
CA SER A 504 -18.90 3.93 22.42
C SER A 504 -19.33 4.93 21.33
N ARG A 505 -19.19 4.53 20.06
CA ARG A 505 -19.52 5.34 18.89
C ARG A 505 -20.86 4.91 18.29
N GLN A 506 -21.63 5.86 17.78
CA GLN A 506 -22.84 5.56 17.02
C GLN A 506 -22.46 4.96 15.65
N PRO A 507 -23.25 4.01 15.09
CA PRO A 507 -22.95 3.39 13.80
C PRO A 507 -22.79 4.42 12.68
N ILE A 508 -21.77 4.28 11.83
CA ILE A 508 -21.56 5.20 10.73
C ILE A 508 -22.66 5.02 9.68
N SER A 509 -23.21 6.14 9.15
CA SER A 509 -24.29 6.09 8.18
C SER A 509 -23.89 5.35 6.90
N LYS A 510 -24.79 4.49 6.41
CA LYS A 510 -24.64 3.72 5.17
C LYS A 510 -24.39 4.61 3.94
N LEU A 511 -24.97 5.81 3.93
CA LEU A 511 -24.79 6.82 2.87
C LEU A 511 -23.30 7.18 2.69
N GLU A 512 -22.53 7.18 3.77
CA GLU A 512 -21.11 7.55 3.76
C GLU A 512 -20.22 6.59 2.95
N PHE A 513 -20.71 5.37 2.70
CA PHE A 513 -19.97 4.29 2.03
C PHE A 513 -20.73 3.71 0.81
N GLU A 514 -21.73 4.41 0.27
CA GLU A 514 -22.41 3.97 -0.95
C GLU A 514 -21.48 3.90 -2.17
N PHE A 515 -20.38 4.67 -2.18
CA PHE A 515 -19.34 4.61 -3.20
C PHE A 515 -18.73 3.21 -3.36
N GLU A 516 -18.68 2.37 -2.30
CA GLU A 516 -18.19 0.99 -2.39
C GLU A 516 -19.11 0.03 -3.15
N ARG A 517 -20.36 0.44 -3.45
CA ARG A 517 -21.36 -0.39 -4.13
C ARG A 517 -21.37 -0.20 -5.65
N GLY A 518 -20.78 0.89 -6.13
CA GLY A 518 -20.71 1.22 -7.56
C GLY A 518 -19.42 0.74 -8.22
N LYS A 519 -19.42 0.68 -9.56
CA LYS A 519 -18.17 0.74 -10.34
C LYS A 519 -17.80 2.21 -10.49
N LEU A 520 -16.83 2.68 -9.72
CA LEU A 520 -16.29 4.03 -9.83
C LEU A 520 -15.27 4.10 -10.97
N THR A 521 -15.23 5.21 -11.70
CA THR A 521 -14.11 5.56 -12.59
C THR A 521 -12.98 6.22 -11.81
N GLN A 522 -11.84 6.42 -12.47
CA GLN A 522 -10.70 7.18 -11.92
C GLN A 522 -11.12 8.61 -11.51
N ASP A 523 -11.95 9.25 -12.31
CA ASP A 523 -12.41 10.63 -12.07
C ASP A 523 -13.43 10.70 -10.93
N ASP A 524 -14.31 9.69 -10.78
CA ASP A 524 -15.24 9.61 -9.66
C ASP A 524 -14.48 9.52 -8.32
N VAL A 525 -13.44 8.68 -8.23
CA VAL A 525 -12.65 8.57 -6.99
C VAL A 525 -11.82 9.84 -6.75
N ARG A 526 -11.31 10.50 -7.79
CA ARG A 526 -10.62 11.80 -7.65
C ARG A 526 -11.54 12.89 -7.10
N GLU A 527 -12.76 12.95 -7.61
CA GLU A 527 -13.81 13.85 -7.11
C GLU A 527 -14.20 13.54 -5.65
N LEU A 528 -14.35 12.27 -5.31
CA LEU A 528 -14.69 11.86 -3.94
C LEU A 528 -13.56 12.16 -2.94
N ILE A 529 -12.30 11.87 -3.29
CA ILE A 529 -11.13 12.25 -2.47
C ILE A 529 -11.05 13.78 -2.35
N TYR A 530 -11.25 14.54 -3.43
CA TYR A 530 -11.22 16.00 -3.35
C TYR A 530 -12.29 16.56 -2.40
N ARG A 531 -13.52 16.03 -2.42
CA ARG A 531 -14.56 16.42 -1.45
C ARG A 531 -14.19 16.07 0.00
N GLU A 532 -13.57 14.91 0.20
CA GLU A 532 -13.14 14.46 1.51
C GLU A 532 -11.95 15.28 2.06
N ILE A 533 -11.09 15.84 1.18
CA ILE A 533 -10.10 16.86 1.55
C ILE A 533 -10.78 18.16 2.00
N LEU A 534 -11.84 18.62 1.30
CA LEU A 534 -12.53 19.86 1.66
C LEU A 534 -13.14 19.86 3.07
N GLU A 535 -13.43 18.69 3.64
CA GLU A 535 -13.88 18.56 5.05
C GLU A 535 -12.83 19.03 6.07
N TYR A 536 -11.54 19.08 5.68
CA TYR A 536 -10.44 19.67 6.43
C TYR A 536 -10.19 21.16 6.10
N HIS A 537 -10.95 21.72 5.16
CA HIS A 537 -10.85 23.10 4.64
C HIS A 537 -12.21 23.82 4.63
N PRO A 538 -12.79 24.17 5.80
CA PRO A 538 -14.20 24.60 5.89
C PRO A 538 -14.59 25.79 5.01
N GLN A 539 -13.68 26.74 4.78
CA GLN A 539 -13.92 27.90 3.90
C GLN A 539 -14.05 27.47 2.43
N MET A 540 -13.21 26.54 1.99
CA MET A 540 -13.23 25.99 0.63
C MET A 540 -14.43 25.07 0.42
N LEU A 541 -14.82 24.28 1.44
CA LEU A 541 -16.06 23.49 1.42
C LEU A 541 -17.30 24.39 1.28
N GLN A 542 -17.36 25.52 1.99
CA GLN A 542 -18.48 26.46 1.88
C GLN A 542 -18.58 27.06 0.47
N GLY A 543 -17.47 27.52 -0.11
CA GLY A 543 -17.43 28.04 -1.49
C GLY A 543 -17.77 26.97 -2.55
N TYR A 544 -17.35 25.73 -2.32
CA TYR A 544 -17.69 24.58 -3.15
C TYR A 544 -19.20 24.28 -3.13
N LEU A 545 -19.82 24.21 -1.95
CA LEU A 545 -21.26 23.96 -1.79
C LEU A 545 -22.13 25.10 -2.36
N GLN A 546 -21.62 26.33 -2.36
CA GLN A 546 -22.28 27.48 -2.98
C GLN A 546 -22.12 27.57 -4.51
N GLY A 547 -21.45 26.60 -5.15
CA GLY A 547 -21.36 26.51 -6.61
C GLY A 547 -20.43 27.54 -7.27
N SER A 548 -19.56 28.22 -6.50
CA SER A 548 -18.64 29.28 -6.99
C SER A 548 -17.43 28.74 -7.78
N GLY A 549 -17.59 27.60 -8.45
CA GLY A 549 -16.52 26.70 -8.91
C GLY A 549 -15.73 27.13 -10.15
N SER A 550 -15.55 28.43 -10.38
CA SER A 550 -14.86 28.97 -11.57
C SER A 550 -14.00 30.22 -11.35
N HIS A 551 -14.00 30.84 -10.16
CA HIS A 551 -13.32 32.14 -10.00
C HIS A 551 -12.62 32.44 -8.64
N PHE A 552 -12.37 31.42 -7.82
CA PHE A 552 -11.51 31.57 -6.64
C PHE A 552 -10.05 31.22 -6.99
N LEU A 553 -9.14 32.20 -6.92
CA LEU A 553 -7.72 31.95 -7.16
C LEU A 553 -7.08 31.26 -5.94
N TYR A 554 -6.29 30.22 -6.19
CA TYR A 554 -5.45 29.59 -5.17
C TYR A 554 -4.34 30.55 -4.70
N PRO A 555 -4.05 30.63 -3.39
CA PRO A 555 -2.90 31.33 -2.85
C PRO A 555 -1.61 30.51 -3.06
N SER A 556 -1.26 30.22 -4.31
CA SER A 556 0.08 29.73 -4.65
C SER A 556 1.10 30.88 -4.59
N GLY A 557 2.40 30.57 -4.65
CA GLY A 557 3.50 31.56 -4.52
C GLY A 557 3.45 32.73 -5.51
N ILE A 558 2.64 32.63 -6.57
CA ILE A 558 2.29 33.73 -7.49
C ILE A 558 1.77 34.95 -6.73
N ASP A 559 1.01 34.79 -5.65
CA ASP A 559 0.44 35.93 -4.91
C ASP A 559 1.50 36.71 -4.12
N ARG A 560 2.57 36.03 -3.68
CA ARG A 560 3.76 36.68 -3.10
C ARG A 560 4.56 37.44 -4.17
N PHE A 561 4.68 36.86 -5.37
CA PHE A 561 5.31 37.52 -6.53
C PHE A 561 4.51 38.74 -7.01
N LYS A 562 3.17 38.64 -7.10
CA LYS A 562 2.30 39.79 -7.44
C LYS A 562 2.49 40.92 -6.45
N ARG A 563 2.34 40.67 -5.14
CA ARG A 563 2.55 41.70 -4.12
C ARG A 563 3.95 42.33 -4.17
N GLN A 564 4.99 41.59 -4.61
CA GLN A 564 6.32 42.16 -4.88
C GLN A 564 6.39 42.99 -6.17
N PHE A 565 5.67 42.59 -7.23
CA PHE A 565 5.55 43.31 -8.49
C PHE A 565 4.75 44.61 -8.34
N ASP A 566 3.60 44.55 -7.67
CA ASP A 566 2.74 45.69 -7.33
C ASP A 566 3.54 46.72 -6.50
N ASN A 567 4.35 46.27 -5.53
CA ASN A 567 5.26 47.12 -4.76
C ASN A 567 6.41 47.73 -5.59
N LEU A 568 6.71 47.23 -6.79
CA LEU A 568 7.68 47.81 -7.73
C LEU A 568 7.01 48.80 -8.70
N GLU A 569 5.77 48.53 -9.12
CA GLU A 569 4.97 49.49 -9.89
C GLU A 569 4.60 50.73 -9.05
N GLU A 570 4.15 50.56 -7.79
CA GLU A 570 3.88 51.69 -6.89
C GLU A 570 5.12 52.54 -6.59
N ARG A 571 6.32 51.94 -6.60
CA ARG A 571 7.61 52.64 -6.38
C ARG A 571 8.14 53.33 -7.63
N SER A 572 7.71 52.93 -8.83
CA SER A 572 8.05 53.61 -10.08
C SER A 572 7.02 54.68 -10.46
N GLY A 573 5.79 54.62 -9.94
CA GLY A 573 4.71 55.59 -10.17
C GLY A 573 4.84 56.96 -9.47
N LYS A 574 5.96 57.30 -8.82
CA LYS A 574 6.12 58.55 -8.02
C LYS A 574 7.39 59.34 -8.35
N VAL A 575 7.46 59.89 -9.56
CA VAL A 575 8.25 61.09 -9.89
C VAL A 575 7.36 62.06 -10.68
N GLU A 576 7.56 63.36 -10.48
CA GLU A 576 6.57 64.41 -10.79
C GLU A 576 6.52 64.88 -12.26
N ARG A 577 5.49 65.67 -12.58
CA ARG A 577 5.26 66.25 -13.92
C ARG A 577 6.23 67.40 -14.19
N GLY A 578 7.08 67.27 -15.22
CA GLY A 578 7.97 68.32 -15.70
C GLY A 578 7.90 68.50 -17.22
N THR A 579 7.72 69.74 -17.67
CA THR A 579 7.58 70.16 -19.08
C THR A 579 8.74 69.73 -19.99
N GLY A 580 8.45 69.11 -21.15
CA GLY A 580 9.44 68.82 -22.20
C GLY A 580 8.83 68.35 -23.52
N SER A 581 9.44 68.70 -24.66
CA SER A 581 8.94 68.41 -26.01
C SER A 581 9.42 67.06 -26.57
N PRO A 582 8.58 66.29 -27.29
CA PRO A 582 9.00 65.05 -27.93
C PRO A 582 9.68 65.28 -29.30
N LEU A 583 10.85 64.68 -29.53
CA LEU A 583 11.52 64.65 -30.83
C LEU A 583 11.95 63.23 -31.25
N LEU A 584 11.39 62.80 -32.41
CA LEU A 584 11.80 61.73 -33.33
C LEU A 584 12.34 60.37 -32.81
N ARG A 585 11.46 59.36 -32.97
CA ARG A 585 11.59 58.20 -33.90
C ARG A 585 12.97 57.57 -34.17
N LYS A 586 12.99 56.23 -34.08
CA LYS A 586 13.31 55.18 -35.12
C LYS A 586 12.96 53.81 -34.50
N HIS A 587 12.55 52.71 -35.15
CA HIS A 587 12.00 52.32 -36.48
C HIS A 587 11.20 51.00 -36.22
N ALA A 588 10.19 50.54 -36.96
CA ALA A 588 9.26 51.14 -37.93
C ALA A 588 8.05 50.17 -38.22
N SER A 589 6.97 50.70 -38.82
CA SER A 589 5.98 50.08 -39.73
C SER A 589 5.50 48.62 -39.49
N LEU A 590 4.32 48.30 -38.94
CA LEU A 590 2.90 48.65 -39.22
C LEU A 590 2.25 47.96 -40.46
N PRO A 591 0.91 47.68 -40.45
CA PRO A 591 0.28 46.56 -41.18
C PRO A 591 -0.69 47.01 -42.30
N ARG A 592 -1.53 46.09 -42.83
CA ARG A 592 -2.84 46.45 -43.42
C ARG A 592 -3.88 45.33 -43.50
N GLU A 593 -5.15 45.74 -43.57
CA GLU A 593 -6.35 44.93 -43.83
C GLU A 593 -6.73 44.88 -45.33
N ARG A 594 -7.84 44.18 -45.62
CA ARG A 594 -8.45 43.92 -46.94
C ARG A 594 -8.83 45.19 -47.74
N ILE A 595 -8.92 45.03 -49.06
CA ILE A 595 -9.92 45.66 -49.95
C ILE A 595 -10.15 44.72 -51.17
N TYR A 596 -11.24 44.93 -51.91
CA TYR A 596 -11.86 44.02 -52.90
C TYR A 596 -11.70 44.56 -54.34
N THR A 597 -11.70 43.69 -55.37
CA THR A 597 -12.03 43.95 -56.82
C THR A 597 -11.93 42.63 -57.64
N PRO A 598 -12.44 42.49 -58.89
CA PRO A 598 -13.35 41.37 -59.20
C PRO A 598 -13.05 40.53 -60.48
N ARG A 599 -13.81 39.42 -60.65
CA ARG A 599 -14.18 38.61 -61.87
C ARG A 599 -13.03 38.18 -62.85
N ASP A 600 -13.12 37.14 -63.67
CA ASP A 600 -14.22 36.43 -64.38
C ASP A 600 -14.15 34.87 -64.15
N GLU A 601 -15.24 34.08 -64.17
CA GLU A 601 -15.81 33.25 -65.29
C GLU A 601 -14.80 32.15 -65.76
N ASP A 602 -15.06 30.82 -65.79
CA ASP A 602 -16.30 30.01 -66.05
C ASP A 602 -16.34 28.61 -65.34
N ASP A 603 -17.47 27.89 -65.52
CA ASP A 603 -17.84 26.45 -65.29
C ASP A 603 -17.69 25.84 -63.86
N ASP A 604 -18.73 25.28 -63.19
CA ASP A 604 -19.68 24.16 -63.50
C ASP A 604 -19.02 22.76 -63.51
N GLU A 605 -19.52 21.68 -62.88
CA GLU A 605 -20.61 21.38 -61.91
C GLU A 605 -20.14 20.13 -61.07
N LYS A 606 -20.74 19.56 -60.01
CA LYS A 606 -22.02 19.59 -59.24
C LYS A 606 -21.70 18.97 -57.82
N CYS A 607 -22.56 18.69 -56.83
CA CYS A 607 -24.02 18.73 -56.64
C CYS A 607 -24.37 18.84 -55.12
N ILE A 608 -25.30 19.74 -54.74
CA ILE A 608 -26.39 19.55 -53.73
C ILE A 608 -25.96 19.01 -52.34
N SER A 609 -25.62 19.87 -51.35
CA SER A 609 -26.50 20.69 -50.45
C SER A 609 -27.05 19.91 -49.23
N GLU A 610 -26.86 20.31 -47.97
CA GLU A 610 -27.30 21.57 -47.28
C GLU A 610 -28.84 21.69 -47.09
N TRP A 611 -29.39 22.20 -45.97
CA TRP A 611 -28.91 22.32 -44.58
C TRP A 611 -30.10 22.69 -43.64
N ARG A 612 -29.97 22.42 -42.34
CA ARG A 612 -30.46 23.21 -41.17
C ARG A 612 -31.92 23.76 -41.08
N THR A 613 -32.60 23.26 -40.03
CA THR A 613 -33.19 24.04 -38.90
C THR A 613 -34.65 24.53 -38.92
N ALA A 614 -35.46 23.87 -38.08
CA ALA A 614 -36.53 24.34 -37.16
C ALA A 614 -37.71 25.23 -37.64
N VAL A 615 -38.93 24.94 -37.11
CA VAL A 615 -39.63 25.79 -36.13
C VAL A 615 -40.81 25.04 -35.47
N LEU A 616 -41.18 25.48 -34.27
CA LEU A 616 -42.22 24.96 -33.35
C LEU A 616 -43.63 24.75 -33.94
N ARG A 617 -44.37 23.75 -33.41
CA ARG A 617 -45.78 23.90 -32.97
C ARG A 617 -46.31 22.72 -32.11
N SER A 618 -47.27 23.04 -31.25
CA SER A 618 -48.15 22.18 -30.43
C SER A 618 -49.40 23.04 -30.11
N PRO A 619 -50.47 22.58 -29.41
CA PRO A 619 -50.90 21.24 -28.95
C PRO A 619 -52.23 20.87 -29.68
N PRO A 620 -53.29 20.16 -29.16
CA PRO A 620 -53.45 19.37 -27.93
C PRO A 620 -54.06 17.94 -28.11
N GLY A 621 -54.24 17.22 -26.99
CA GLY A 621 -55.05 15.97 -26.90
C GLY A 621 -56.57 16.23 -26.80
N PRO A 622 -57.38 15.21 -26.43
CA PRO A 622 -57.42 14.79 -25.03
C PRO A 622 -57.68 13.27 -24.75
N ALA A 623 -57.70 12.92 -23.46
CA ALA A 623 -58.45 11.85 -22.73
C ALA A 623 -58.96 10.59 -23.50
N CYS A 624 -58.88 9.38 -22.92
CA CYS A 624 -59.49 9.05 -21.62
C CYS A 624 -58.86 7.83 -20.90
N SER A 625 -59.45 7.42 -19.77
CA SER A 625 -58.92 6.44 -18.80
C SER A 625 -59.83 5.20 -18.63
N LEU A 626 -59.43 4.27 -17.74
CA LEU A 626 -60.10 3.01 -17.35
C LEU A 626 -59.95 1.85 -18.38
N THR A 627 -59.93 0.55 -18.02
CA THR A 627 -60.16 -0.12 -16.72
C THR A 627 -59.30 -1.40 -16.62
N ALA A 628 -59.13 -1.97 -15.42
CA ALA A 628 -58.44 -3.26 -15.21
C ALA A 628 -59.40 -4.46 -15.18
N GLN A 629 -58.91 -5.67 -15.49
CA GLN A 629 -59.39 -6.93 -14.87
C GLN A 629 -58.42 -8.12 -15.04
N ASN A 630 -58.71 -9.20 -14.31
CA ASN A 630 -57.83 -10.35 -14.03
C ASN A 630 -57.62 -11.32 -15.21
N GLY A 631 -56.54 -12.12 -15.16
CA GLY A 631 -56.38 -13.34 -15.95
C GLY A 631 -55.28 -14.26 -15.40
N SER A 632 -55.65 -15.42 -14.85
CA SER A 632 -54.72 -16.42 -14.30
C SER A 632 -54.66 -17.67 -15.17
N VAL A 633 -53.47 -18.11 -15.59
CA VAL A 633 -53.28 -19.37 -16.33
C VAL A 633 -52.00 -20.08 -15.85
N HIS A 634 -52.14 -21.35 -15.48
CA HIS A 634 -51.05 -22.30 -15.26
C HIS A 634 -50.40 -22.72 -16.59
N VAL A 635 -49.12 -23.07 -16.60
CA VAL A 635 -48.59 -24.27 -17.28
C VAL A 635 -47.17 -24.55 -16.78
N ASP A 636 -46.84 -25.84 -16.66
CA ASP A 636 -45.53 -26.33 -16.23
C ASP A 636 -44.44 -26.14 -17.29
N CYS A 637 -43.17 -26.24 -16.88
CA CYS A 637 -42.13 -26.69 -17.79
C CYS A 637 -41.21 -27.70 -17.09
N ASN A 638 -41.00 -28.85 -17.72
CA ASN A 638 -40.28 -29.98 -17.15
C ASN A 638 -38.83 -30.02 -17.66
N SER A 639 -37.97 -30.78 -16.99
CA SER A 639 -36.55 -30.93 -17.36
C SER A 639 -36.39 -31.69 -18.68
N TYR A 640 -35.40 -31.34 -19.52
CA TYR A 640 -34.24 -32.22 -19.82
C TYR A 640 -33.30 -31.73 -20.96
N ASN A 641 -31.99 -31.77 -20.66
CA ASN A 641 -30.86 -32.26 -21.47
C ASN A 641 -30.33 -31.59 -22.78
N LEU A 642 -29.03 -31.27 -22.68
CA LEU A 642 -27.89 -31.76 -23.50
C LEU A 642 -27.33 -30.98 -24.72
N LEU A 643 -26.01 -31.19 -24.89
CA LEU A 643 -25.09 -30.84 -26.00
C LEU A 643 -24.60 -29.38 -26.10
N ARG A 644 -23.35 -29.10 -26.51
CA ARG A 644 -22.05 -29.79 -26.31
C ARG A 644 -20.91 -28.82 -26.72
N ASN A 645 -19.68 -29.09 -26.28
CA ASN A 645 -18.46 -28.33 -26.55
C ASN A 645 -18.20 -28.00 -28.03
N ALA A 646 -17.54 -26.86 -28.29
CA ALA A 646 -16.63 -26.69 -29.42
C ALA A 646 -15.39 -25.92 -28.96
N SER A 647 -14.22 -26.56 -29.04
CA SER A 647 -12.90 -25.92 -28.93
C SER A 647 -12.22 -26.06 -30.28
N ILE A 648 -11.53 -25.02 -30.76
CA ILE A 648 -10.78 -25.07 -32.02
C ILE A 648 -9.34 -24.67 -31.74
N SER A 649 -8.43 -25.62 -31.96
CA SER A 649 -7.02 -25.37 -32.24
C SER A 649 -6.78 -25.67 -33.71
N CYS A 650 -5.81 -25.01 -34.34
CA CYS A 650 -5.42 -25.30 -35.70
C CYS A 650 -3.90 -25.13 -35.88
N SER A 651 -3.23 -26.18 -36.35
CA SER A 651 -1.80 -26.19 -36.66
C SER A 651 -1.57 -27.00 -37.92
N LYS A 652 -0.66 -26.53 -38.78
CA LYS A 652 -0.06 -27.32 -39.87
C LYS A 652 1.46 -27.07 -39.84
N TRP A 653 2.31 -28.10 -39.78
CA TRP A 653 2.57 -29.13 -40.82
C TRP A 653 3.12 -28.42 -42.08
N VAL A 654 4.29 -28.78 -42.65
CA VAL A 654 4.88 -30.11 -42.89
C VAL A 654 6.44 -30.04 -42.87
N ASP A 655 7.09 -31.17 -42.57
CA ASP A 655 8.51 -31.60 -42.75
C ASP A 655 9.67 -30.64 -42.43
#